data_AF-A0A1S3IJJ9-F1
#
_entry.id   AF-A0A1S3IJJ9-F1
#
_cell.length_a   1.000
_cell.length_b   1.000
_cell.length_c   1.000
_cell.angle_alpha   90.00
_cell.angle_beta   90.00
_cell.angle_gamma   90.00
#
_symmetry.space_group_name_H-M   'P 1'
#
loop_
_entity.id
_entity.type
_entity.pdbx_description
1 polymer ?
#
loop_
_entity_poly.entity_id
_entity_poly.type
_entity_poly.pdbx_seq_one_letter_code
_entity_poly.pdbx_strand_id
1 'polypeptide(L)'
;MAAAEPAAGWKKYLVLRIMLRHPELCCIVLAGIFTVFFKYGHSIKNARTITQSQPGPRRFFPISSAVIDSPLGALQPLSELVHQEEVLFVMYYAPWCAQSMEARWEFEKAARYFHRQVTFAAVNCWWPLGQCANIHDFHAFPVFFFYHTHLEGFPYLGLRTVEHMIAFLERFLYPLTYVTTQDQVKALKIHSDNVVLSFFDFNASPQPPGLVQFYYASMRMIAVSMEHIPFAVITDPVLATDNGLANSSSFHLLRSLNETVIYPDSGNISSSQLVSWIVKHKQSPAIQWVSSMGMKTLTLSTEMKKGAGIFVFTTLNPLGGFNQYINMIREVALDYYNCDNSSKVRDIIHGSIHHRWRSVQEETQQQETCKTLFNIKTSGSDDPAKSKCCQSVVIDDQGIGSKNHNVCDVCVNYWTSYNRYKHCRVLPMSSLSLNRPKRPLQINMCQESMLHYDINQRMSLCCSELLTERTAKAAPSVNFKRTRKPTDAFTLNAAQREKEKLCNRRKLNRLLKYTYKSHKSLMNDSFIQHSFTGQSCRTNRTLRFFAVDDKYHAVFASRLGIRLDKTHNGVAVVLVDIKNEAQYVMTSAVSKRNLVEFIESYTHSELMRVLRTSTVVSECGTSEEHSCVIELTAKTFHQVVMEQNQDVVVFYYTHWCGFCAGVLHLYLTVARYFRDVTDLVFTRVNADSNDLPWEFTVTTFPTILFFPAGRKEDSVHFPDHLAKSVPNLINFVLQHASKSLKVRAALELCSGSCIQSNKHNTAEAIKTLQREVTFLSSKTLKITHRLGQLKHMQTLLKREFDHVTGDQKEELIVKNGTLCNKIGVLEKYLDILKQRRKRKETQSVCAKDLYKVLSTSRSSHLERYRLVSLLTKYELLRQKVLGETVKVEKKTSRMEDGQSYVMRDQF
;
A
#
# COMPACT_ATOMS: atom_id res chain seq x y z
N MET A 1 -27.15 -52.98 -9.96
CA MET A 1 -28.27 -52.49 -10.79
C MET A 1 -27.66 -51.57 -11.85
N ALA A 2 -27.34 -52.14 -13.02
CA ALA A 2 -28.08 -51.99 -14.29
C ALA A 2 -27.93 -50.56 -14.87
N ALA A 3 -27.03 -50.33 -15.84
CA ALA A 3 -27.19 -50.54 -17.30
C ALA A 3 -28.20 -49.57 -17.96
N ALA A 4 -27.70 -48.65 -18.81
CA ALA A 4 -28.43 -48.07 -19.94
C ALA A 4 -27.45 -47.42 -20.96
N GLU A 5 -27.53 -47.90 -22.21
CA GLU A 5 -26.77 -47.49 -23.41
C GLU A 5 -27.29 -46.19 -24.08
N PRO A 6 -26.55 -45.61 -25.07
CA PRO A 6 -26.86 -44.34 -25.72
C PRO A 6 -27.54 -44.50 -27.10
N ALA A 7 -28.63 -43.76 -27.34
CA ALA A 7 -29.28 -43.66 -28.65
C ALA A 7 -29.41 -42.20 -29.11
N ALA A 8 -28.34 -41.62 -29.69
CA ALA A 8 -28.39 -40.28 -30.31
C ALA A 8 -27.47 -40.09 -31.54
N GLY A 9 -26.94 -41.17 -32.11
CA GLY A 9 -25.96 -41.10 -33.22
C GLY A 9 -26.54 -41.02 -34.63
N TRP A 10 -27.77 -41.48 -34.86
CA TRP A 10 -28.26 -41.77 -36.22
C TRP A 10 -28.90 -40.58 -36.96
N LYS A 11 -29.37 -39.54 -36.25
CA LYS A 11 -30.00 -38.36 -36.89
C LYS A 11 -29.00 -37.39 -37.54
N LYS A 12 -27.73 -37.37 -37.10
CA LYS A 12 -26.70 -36.47 -37.66
C LYS A 12 -26.19 -36.90 -39.04
N TYR A 13 -26.17 -38.21 -39.32
CA TYR A 13 -25.67 -38.74 -40.60
C TYR A 13 -26.62 -38.52 -41.78
N LEU A 14 -27.94 -38.48 -41.53
CA LEU A 14 -28.93 -38.25 -42.58
C LEU A 14 -28.94 -36.78 -43.07
N VAL A 15 -28.78 -35.83 -42.15
CA VAL A 15 -28.75 -34.38 -42.46
C VAL A 15 -27.50 -34.04 -43.28
N LEU A 16 -26.34 -34.65 -42.98
CA LEU A 16 -25.10 -34.41 -43.71
C LEU A 16 -25.18 -34.91 -45.18
N ARG A 17 -25.92 -35.99 -45.44
CA ARG A 17 -26.13 -36.52 -46.80
C ARG A 17 -27.06 -35.66 -47.64
N ILE A 18 -28.05 -34.99 -47.03
CA ILE A 18 -28.96 -34.08 -47.73
C ILE A 18 -28.22 -32.77 -48.08
N MET A 19 -27.35 -32.27 -47.19
CA MET A 19 -26.56 -31.06 -47.43
C MET A 19 -25.52 -31.19 -48.55
N LEU A 20 -25.07 -32.41 -48.88
CA LEU A 20 -24.13 -32.66 -49.98
C LEU A 20 -24.81 -32.74 -51.36
N ARG A 21 -26.14 -32.79 -51.45
CA ARG A 21 -26.86 -33.06 -52.71
C ARG A 21 -27.50 -31.84 -53.36
N HIS A 22 -27.67 -30.73 -52.64
CA HIS A 22 -28.27 -29.50 -53.19
C HIS A 22 -27.63 -28.23 -52.58
N PRO A 23 -26.49 -27.75 -53.12
CA PRO A 23 -25.81 -26.56 -52.61
C PRO A 23 -26.66 -25.27 -52.72
N GLU A 24 -27.59 -25.22 -53.68
CA GLU A 24 -28.53 -24.12 -53.91
C GLU A 24 -29.42 -23.82 -52.68
N LEU A 25 -29.86 -24.87 -51.97
CA LEU A 25 -30.75 -24.77 -50.80
C LEU A 25 -30.02 -24.18 -49.58
N CYS A 26 -28.71 -24.41 -49.45
CA CYS A 26 -27.90 -23.83 -48.38
C CYS A 26 -27.74 -22.32 -48.55
N CYS A 27 -27.57 -21.85 -49.79
CA CYS A 27 -27.47 -20.42 -50.09
C CYS A 27 -28.78 -19.67 -49.80
N ILE A 28 -29.93 -20.28 -50.10
CA ILE A 28 -31.25 -19.67 -49.81
C ILE A 28 -31.51 -19.62 -48.30
N VAL A 29 -31.14 -20.66 -47.55
CA VAL A 29 -31.28 -20.68 -46.09
C VAL A 29 -30.32 -19.68 -45.43
N LEU A 30 -29.06 -19.59 -45.90
CA LEU A 30 -28.09 -18.61 -45.39
C LEU A 30 -28.48 -17.17 -45.74
N ALA A 31 -29.04 -16.92 -46.93
CA ALA A 31 -29.58 -15.61 -47.30
C ALA A 31 -30.84 -15.25 -46.49
N GLY A 32 -31.70 -16.23 -46.20
CA GLY A 32 -32.84 -16.08 -45.29
C GLY A 32 -32.40 -15.74 -43.87
N ILE A 33 -31.38 -16.43 -43.35
CA ILE A 33 -30.82 -16.15 -42.01
C ILE A 33 -30.15 -14.77 -41.99
N PHE A 34 -29.40 -14.39 -43.02
CA PHE A 34 -28.77 -13.06 -43.11
C PHE A 34 -29.78 -11.93 -43.22
N THR A 35 -30.88 -12.11 -43.95
CA THR A 35 -31.95 -11.09 -44.06
C THR A 35 -32.77 -10.97 -42.77
N VAL A 36 -32.98 -12.08 -42.03
CA VAL A 36 -33.56 -12.04 -40.69
C VAL A 36 -32.61 -11.39 -39.68
N PHE A 37 -31.30 -11.68 -39.73
CA PHE A 37 -30.29 -11.03 -38.90
C PHE A 37 -30.12 -9.54 -39.22
N PHE A 38 -30.29 -9.10 -40.48
CA PHE A 38 -30.26 -7.67 -40.81
C PHE A 38 -31.55 -6.96 -40.40
N LYS A 39 -32.73 -7.59 -40.54
CA LYS A 39 -34.01 -7.02 -40.06
C LYS A 39 -34.10 -6.97 -38.53
N TYR A 40 -33.59 -7.97 -37.82
CA TYR A 40 -33.51 -7.96 -36.34
C TYR A 40 -32.30 -7.17 -35.82
N GLY A 41 -31.18 -7.13 -36.55
CA GLY A 41 -29.98 -6.37 -36.19
C GLY A 41 -30.19 -4.86 -36.27
N HIS A 42 -31.08 -4.38 -37.14
CA HIS A 42 -31.49 -2.97 -37.14
C HIS A 42 -32.46 -2.61 -36.00
N SER A 43 -33.13 -3.60 -35.39
CA SER A 43 -33.97 -3.40 -34.20
C SER A 43 -33.14 -3.36 -32.91
N ILE A 44 -31.90 -3.88 -32.90
CA ILE A 44 -31.00 -3.87 -31.74
C ILE A 44 -30.25 -2.53 -31.58
N LYS A 45 -30.29 -1.63 -32.57
CA LYS A 45 -29.76 -0.26 -32.40
C LYS A 45 -30.64 0.66 -31.55
N ASN A 46 -31.84 0.20 -31.17
CA ASN A 46 -32.74 0.86 -30.22
C ASN A 46 -33.05 -0.01 -28.99
N ALA A 47 -32.15 -0.93 -28.62
CA ALA A 47 -32.16 -1.47 -27.27
C ALA A 47 -31.78 -0.32 -26.33
N ARG A 48 -32.79 0.42 -25.84
CA ARG A 48 -32.65 1.25 -24.64
C ARG A 48 -31.97 0.35 -23.61
N THR A 49 -30.76 0.72 -23.21
CA THR A 49 -30.11 0.16 -22.03
C THR A 49 -31.17 0.16 -20.94
N ILE A 50 -31.69 -1.01 -20.55
CA ILE A 50 -32.55 -1.12 -19.38
C ILE A 50 -31.59 -0.99 -18.19
N THR A 51 -31.12 0.22 -17.95
CA THR A 51 -30.68 0.63 -16.62
C THR A 51 -31.92 0.50 -15.76
N GLN A 52 -31.93 -0.50 -14.88
CA GLN A 52 -32.94 -0.63 -13.84
C GLN A 52 -33.11 0.77 -13.21
N SER A 53 -34.32 1.34 -13.24
CA SER A 53 -34.56 2.66 -12.66
C SER A 53 -34.05 2.65 -11.22
N GLN A 54 -33.17 3.60 -10.89
CA GLN A 54 -32.53 3.64 -9.58
C GLN A 54 -33.59 3.53 -8.47
N PRO A 55 -33.45 2.60 -7.51
CA PRO A 55 -34.40 2.50 -6.41
C PRO A 55 -34.48 3.85 -5.70
N GLY A 56 -35.71 4.33 -5.49
CA GLY A 56 -35.94 5.62 -4.85
C GLY A 56 -35.24 5.72 -3.48
N PRO A 57 -34.85 6.93 -3.05
CA PRO A 57 -34.10 7.13 -1.83
C PRO A 57 -34.88 6.60 -0.62
N ARG A 58 -34.25 5.71 0.14
CA ARG A 58 -34.79 5.17 1.40
C ARG A 58 -34.04 5.77 2.57
N ARG A 59 -34.68 5.79 3.74
CA ARG A 59 -34.02 6.15 4.99
C ARG A 59 -32.79 5.28 5.20
N PHE A 60 -31.67 5.95 5.38
CA PHE A 60 -30.40 5.36 5.70
C PHE A 60 -30.22 5.18 7.21
N PHE A 61 -30.97 5.89 8.05
CA PHE A 61 -31.06 5.60 9.49
C PHE A 61 -32.51 5.31 9.92
N PRO A 62 -32.75 4.39 10.87
CA PRO A 62 -34.10 4.13 11.36
C PRO A 62 -34.66 5.35 12.10
N ILE A 63 -35.99 5.46 12.19
CA ILE A 63 -36.67 6.60 12.87
C ILE A 63 -36.28 6.70 14.36
N SER A 64 -35.96 5.57 14.99
CA SER A 64 -35.49 5.49 16.38
C SER A 64 -34.00 5.82 16.54
N SER A 65 -33.29 6.17 15.47
CA SER A 65 -31.89 6.55 15.52
C SER A 65 -31.72 7.91 16.21
N ALA A 66 -30.59 8.10 16.88
CA ALA A 66 -30.17 9.42 17.37
C ALA A 66 -29.71 10.36 16.24
N VAL A 67 -29.65 9.87 14.99
CA VAL A 67 -29.22 10.62 13.80
C VAL A 67 -30.43 11.08 13.00
N ILE A 68 -30.49 12.38 12.71
CA ILE A 68 -31.53 12.98 11.86
C ILE A 68 -31.18 12.72 10.39
N ASP A 69 -31.99 11.92 9.70
CA ASP A 69 -31.71 11.49 8.32
C ASP A 69 -32.58 12.23 7.27
N SER A 70 -31.92 12.78 6.26
CA SER A 70 -32.49 13.44 5.08
C SER A 70 -32.24 12.59 3.82
N PRO A 71 -33.08 11.56 3.55
CA PRO A 71 -32.85 10.62 2.44
C PRO A 71 -33.06 11.24 1.06
N LEU A 72 -33.86 12.31 0.97
CA LEU A 72 -34.11 13.06 -0.27
C LEU A 72 -33.01 14.08 -0.59
N GLY A 73 -31.99 14.22 0.26
CA GLY A 73 -30.91 15.19 0.05
C GLY A 73 -31.34 16.65 0.22
N ALA A 74 -32.38 16.92 1.04
CA ALA A 74 -32.83 18.26 1.37
C ALA A 74 -31.88 18.93 2.38
N LEU A 75 -31.44 20.16 2.09
CA LEU A 75 -30.50 20.91 2.92
C LEU A 75 -31.18 21.96 3.82
N GLN A 76 -32.42 22.35 3.52
CA GLN A 76 -33.15 23.31 4.34
C GLN A 76 -33.24 22.91 5.83
N PRO A 77 -33.63 21.67 6.20
CA PRO A 77 -33.63 21.26 7.61
C PRO A 77 -32.24 21.34 8.25
N LEU A 78 -31.18 21.08 7.46
CA LEU A 78 -29.81 21.18 7.94
C LEU A 78 -29.42 22.64 8.24
N SER A 79 -29.78 23.56 7.35
CA SER A 79 -29.53 24.99 7.58
C SER A 79 -30.22 25.53 8.82
N GLU A 80 -31.44 25.09 9.11
CA GLU A 80 -32.15 25.46 10.34
C GLU A 80 -31.45 24.91 11.58
N LEU A 81 -31.01 23.64 11.54
CA LEU A 81 -30.26 23.02 12.63
C LEU A 81 -28.94 23.73 12.92
N VAL A 82 -28.21 24.20 11.90
CA VAL A 82 -26.94 24.95 12.10
C VAL A 82 -27.15 26.25 12.88
N HIS A 83 -28.32 26.88 12.77
CA HIS A 83 -28.63 28.11 13.52
C HIS A 83 -29.21 27.84 14.92
N GLN A 84 -29.87 26.70 15.11
CA GLN A 84 -30.53 26.34 16.37
C GLN A 84 -29.60 25.61 17.35
N GLU A 85 -28.78 24.70 16.83
CA GLU A 85 -27.89 23.83 17.59
C GLU A 85 -26.49 24.41 17.62
N GLU A 86 -25.85 24.44 18.80
CA GLU A 86 -24.49 24.98 18.95
C GLU A 86 -23.46 24.18 18.16
N VAL A 87 -23.60 22.85 18.19
CA VAL A 87 -22.67 21.91 17.60
C VAL A 87 -23.41 20.82 16.84
N LEU A 88 -23.07 20.66 15.56
CA LEU A 88 -23.69 19.71 14.64
C LEU A 88 -22.62 18.89 13.91
N PHE A 89 -22.76 17.57 13.92
CA PHE A 89 -21.91 16.66 13.16
C PHE A 89 -22.72 15.97 12.05
N VAL A 90 -22.31 16.16 10.81
CA VAL A 90 -23.09 15.83 9.61
C VAL A 90 -22.38 14.79 8.77
N MET A 91 -23.10 13.74 8.38
CA MET A 91 -22.64 12.71 7.46
C MET A 91 -23.31 12.89 6.08
N TYR A 92 -22.53 13.28 5.09
CA TYR A 92 -22.94 13.27 3.69
C TYR A 92 -22.66 11.89 3.09
N TYR A 93 -23.70 11.18 2.63
CA TYR A 93 -23.60 9.77 2.27
C TYR A 93 -24.20 9.43 0.91
N ALA A 94 -23.83 8.26 0.43
CA ALA A 94 -24.49 7.57 -0.69
C ALA A 94 -24.95 6.18 -0.21
N PRO A 95 -26.22 5.80 -0.40
CA PRO A 95 -26.78 4.58 0.21
C PRO A 95 -26.18 3.28 -0.33
N TRP A 96 -25.64 3.29 -1.54
CA TRP A 96 -24.98 2.13 -2.17
C TRP A 96 -23.48 2.02 -1.86
N CYS A 97 -22.88 3.07 -1.27
CA CYS A 97 -21.45 3.10 -1.03
C CYS A 97 -21.09 2.21 0.17
N ALA A 98 -20.21 1.22 -0.04
CA ALA A 98 -19.75 0.31 0.99
C ALA A 98 -19.21 1.04 2.23
N GLN A 99 -18.39 2.08 2.01
CA GLN A 99 -17.82 2.88 3.09
C GLN A 99 -18.88 3.67 3.86
N SER A 100 -19.97 4.09 3.20
CA SER A 100 -21.08 4.79 3.87
C SER A 100 -21.85 3.81 4.74
N MET A 101 -22.14 2.61 4.19
CA MET A 101 -22.83 1.54 4.91
C MET A 101 -22.07 1.09 6.16
N GLU A 102 -20.74 0.99 6.08
CA GLU A 102 -19.89 0.67 7.22
C GLU A 102 -19.90 1.79 8.27
N ALA A 103 -19.68 3.04 7.84
CA ALA A 103 -19.59 4.17 8.75
C ALA A 103 -20.93 4.52 9.43
N ARG A 104 -22.06 4.12 8.85
CA ARG A 104 -23.41 4.29 9.43
C ARG A 104 -23.46 3.85 10.89
N TRP A 105 -23.00 2.64 11.18
CA TRP A 105 -23.10 2.06 12.52
C TRP A 105 -22.18 2.76 13.52
N GLU A 106 -20.98 3.13 13.08
CA GLU A 106 -20.00 3.87 13.89
C GLU A 106 -20.52 5.29 14.21
N PHE A 107 -21.11 5.95 13.22
CA PHE A 107 -21.71 7.27 13.37
C PHE A 107 -22.91 7.25 14.33
N GLU A 108 -23.76 6.23 14.26
CA GLU A 108 -24.89 6.07 15.19
C GLU A 108 -24.44 5.80 16.63
N LYS A 109 -23.34 5.05 16.83
CA LYS A 109 -22.75 4.86 18.17
C LYS A 109 -22.23 6.19 18.73
N ALA A 110 -21.55 7.00 17.91
CA ALA A 110 -21.09 8.32 18.32
C ALA A 110 -22.28 9.25 18.66
N ALA A 111 -23.35 9.21 17.87
CA ALA A 111 -24.57 9.98 18.12
C ALA A 111 -25.21 9.63 19.47
N ARG A 112 -25.29 8.33 19.81
CA ARG A 112 -25.77 7.89 21.13
C ARG A 112 -24.86 8.36 22.27
N TYR A 113 -23.55 8.36 22.06
CA TYR A 113 -22.59 8.82 23.08
C TYR A 113 -22.76 10.31 23.38
N PHE A 114 -22.93 11.16 22.36
CA PHE A 114 -23.06 12.61 22.51
C PHE A 114 -24.50 13.15 22.45
N HIS A 115 -25.53 12.32 22.62
CA HIS A 115 -26.94 12.70 22.45
C HIS A 115 -27.41 13.94 23.25
N ARG A 116 -26.66 14.40 24.26
CA ARG A 116 -26.95 15.62 25.04
C ARG A 116 -26.14 16.85 24.63
N GLN A 117 -25.08 16.68 23.86
CA GLN A 117 -24.04 17.71 23.61
C GLN A 117 -23.84 18.02 22.14
N VAL A 118 -24.08 17.06 21.25
CA VAL A 118 -23.88 17.22 19.80
C VAL A 118 -25.07 16.64 19.07
N THR A 119 -25.60 17.42 18.14
CA THR A 119 -26.66 16.96 17.24
C THR A 119 -26.02 16.25 16.04
N PHE A 120 -26.59 15.12 15.63
CA PHE A 120 -26.08 14.32 14.51
C PHE A 120 -27.10 14.34 13.37
N ALA A 121 -26.64 14.64 12.16
CA ALA A 121 -27.45 14.63 10.96
C ALA A 121 -26.79 13.83 9.84
N ALA A 122 -27.60 13.30 8.92
CA ALA A 122 -27.13 12.61 7.73
C ALA A 122 -27.93 13.04 6.51
N VAL A 123 -27.25 13.30 5.40
CA VAL A 123 -27.87 13.79 4.16
C VAL A 123 -27.40 12.95 2.99
N ASN A 124 -28.36 12.45 2.21
CA ASN A 124 -28.06 11.71 0.98
C ASN A 124 -27.64 12.71 -0.13
N CYS A 125 -26.35 12.78 -0.41
CA CYS A 125 -25.79 13.71 -1.41
C CYS A 125 -25.44 13.05 -2.73
N TRP A 126 -25.81 11.78 -2.90
CA TRP A 126 -25.74 11.11 -4.21
C TRP A 126 -27.05 11.22 -4.98
N TRP A 127 -28.17 11.50 -4.31
CA TRP A 127 -29.48 11.57 -4.96
C TRP A 127 -29.57 12.74 -5.97
N PRO A 128 -29.72 12.48 -7.28
CA PRO A 128 -29.60 13.53 -8.30
C PRO A 128 -30.68 14.62 -8.21
N LEU A 129 -31.88 14.29 -7.71
CA LEU A 129 -32.96 15.26 -7.52
C LEU A 129 -32.86 15.99 -6.16
N GLY A 130 -31.88 15.65 -5.33
CA GLY A 130 -31.66 16.27 -4.03
C GLY A 130 -30.90 17.59 -4.16
N GLN A 131 -31.20 18.54 -3.27
CA GLN A 131 -30.49 19.84 -3.22
C GLN A 131 -29.00 19.65 -2.97
N CYS A 132 -28.62 18.67 -2.14
CA CYS A 132 -27.22 18.45 -1.79
C CYS A 132 -26.34 18.07 -2.98
N ALA A 133 -26.79 17.17 -3.85
CA ALA A 133 -26.03 16.73 -5.02
C ALA A 133 -25.79 17.87 -6.03
N ASN A 134 -26.68 18.87 -6.04
CA ASN A 134 -26.55 20.03 -6.92
C ASN A 134 -25.62 21.11 -6.37
N ILE A 135 -25.46 21.19 -5.04
CA ILE A 135 -24.64 22.21 -4.36
C ILE A 135 -23.23 21.70 -4.08
N HIS A 136 -23.09 20.43 -3.69
CA HIS A 136 -21.83 19.83 -3.31
C HIS A 136 -21.40 18.76 -4.31
N ASP A 137 -20.21 18.91 -4.90
CA ASP A 137 -19.61 17.93 -5.79
C ASP A 137 -18.66 16.99 -5.02
N PHE A 138 -19.25 16.05 -4.26
CA PHE A 138 -18.46 15.05 -3.54
C PHE A 138 -18.10 13.87 -4.43
N HIS A 139 -16.80 13.65 -4.65
CA HIS A 139 -16.30 12.52 -5.46
C HIS A 139 -16.26 11.18 -4.70
N ALA A 140 -16.36 11.21 -3.36
CA ALA A 140 -16.29 10.02 -2.52
C ALA A 140 -17.25 10.15 -1.33
N PHE A 141 -17.81 9.03 -0.90
CA PHE A 141 -18.71 8.96 0.25
C PHE A 141 -18.21 7.92 1.26
N PRO A 142 -18.48 8.10 2.55
CA PRO A 142 -19.11 9.27 3.16
C PRO A 142 -18.10 10.39 3.38
N VAL A 143 -18.63 11.62 3.46
CA VAL A 143 -17.91 12.81 3.89
C VAL A 143 -18.53 13.31 5.18
N PHE A 144 -17.69 13.63 6.16
CA PHE A 144 -18.13 14.09 7.47
C PHE A 144 -17.77 15.57 7.64
N PHE A 145 -18.72 16.37 8.10
CA PHE A 145 -18.54 17.77 8.39
C PHE A 145 -18.97 18.10 9.82
N PHE A 146 -18.21 18.98 10.45
CA PHE A 146 -18.53 19.56 11.73
C PHE A 146 -18.96 21.01 11.53
N TYR A 147 -20.10 21.40 12.07
CA TYR A 147 -20.62 22.75 12.05
C TYR A 147 -20.75 23.29 13.47
N HIS A 148 -20.44 24.56 13.61
CA HIS A 148 -20.63 25.33 14.84
C HIS A 148 -21.37 26.61 14.47
N THR A 149 -22.28 27.11 15.32
CA THR A 149 -23.14 28.27 15.02
C THR A 149 -22.40 29.50 14.48
N HIS A 150 -21.19 29.74 15.01
CA HIS A 150 -20.37 30.90 14.67
C HIS A 150 -19.23 30.62 13.69
N LEU A 151 -19.08 29.38 13.21
CA LEU A 151 -18.02 28.99 12.28
C LEU A 151 -18.58 28.32 11.04
N GLU A 152 -17.81 28.37 9.96
CA GLU A 152 -18.10 27.58 8.77
C GLU A 152 -17.94 26.08 9.04
N GLY A 153 -18.55 25.26 8.19
CA GLY A 153 -18.44 23.80 8.29
C GLY A 153 -17.04 23.33 7.94
N PHE A 154 -16.44 22.51 8.80
CA PHE A 154 -15.11 21.94 8.58
C PHE A 154 -15.16 20.44 8.28
N PRO A 155 -14.32 19.92 7.38
CA PRO A 155 -14.26 18.50 7.10
C PRO A 155 -13.59 17.74 8.25
N TYR A 156 -14.10 16.55 8.55
CA TYR A 156 -13.46 15.58 9.44
C TYR A 156 -12.53 14.67 8.64
N LEU A 157 -11.23 14.73 8.95
CA LEU A 157 -10.16 14.03 8.23
C LEU A 157 -9.72 12.71 8.92
N GLY A 158 -10.33 12.38 10.06
CA GLY A 158 -10.00 11.18 10.83
C GLY A 158 -10.57 9.87 10.26
N LEU A 159 -10.19 8.75 10.87
CA LEU A 159 -10.72 7.43 10.50
C LEU A 159 -12.21 7.31 10.85
N ARG A 160 -12.99 6.61 10.03
CA ARG A 160 -14.46 6.51 10.13
C ARG A 160 -14.94 5.54 11.20
N THR A 161 -14.42 5.70 12.41
CA THR A 161 -14.60 4.79 13.55
C THR A 161 -15.05 5.58 14.77
N VAL A 162 -15.86 4.97 15.62
CA VAL A 162 -16.45 5.66 16.78
C VAL A 162 -15.39 6.26 17.70
N GLU A 163 -14.23 5.61 17.87
CA GLU A 163 -13.15 6.07 18.73
C GLU A 163 -12.53 7.38 18.24
N HIS A 164 -12.26 7.45 16.94
CA HIS A 164 -11.67 8.64 16.33
C HIS A 164 -12.70 9.78 16.23
N MET A 165 -13.98 9.47 16.01
CA MET A 165 -15.05 10.48 16.03
C MET A 165 -15.22 11.07 17.43
N ILE A 166 -15.21 10.23 18.48
CA ILE A 166 -15.32 10.70 19.86
C ILE A 166 -14.12 11.53 20.27
N ALA A 167 -12.90 11.06 19.98
CA ALA A 167 -11.69 11.82 20.28
C ALA A 167 -11.68 13.18 19.58
N PHE A 168 -12.17 13.25 18.34
CA PHE A 168 -12.31 14.49 17.59
C PHE A 168 -13.36 15.42 18.18
N LEU A 169 -14.58 14.93 18.42
CA LEU A 169 -15.67 15.74 18.96
C LEU A 169 -15.35 16.25 20.37
N GLU A 170 -14.69 15.45 21.22
CA GLU A 170 -14.25 15.91 22.54
C GLU A 170 -13.23 17.06 22.45
N ARG A 171 -12.35 17.06 21.44
CA ARG A 171 -11.41 18.17 21.21
C ARG A 171 -12.13 19.43 20.76
N PHE A 172 -13.19 19.30 19.96
CA PHE A 172 -14.01 20.45 19.54
C PHE A 172 -14.87 21.02 20.67
N LEU A 173 -15.44 20.16 21.50
CA LEU A 173 -16.26 20.58 22.65
C LEU A 173 -15.42 21.24 23.75
N TYR A 174 -14.14 20.86 23.86
CA TYR A 174 -13.23 21.37 24.90
C TYR A 174 -11.86 21.72 24.31
N PRO A 175 -11.77 22.74 23.45
CA PRO A 175 -10.56 23.00 22.67
C PRO A 175 -9.51 23.81 23.45
N LEU A 176 -9.87 24.40 24.60
CA LEU A 176 -8.98 25.15 25.48
C LEU A 176 -8.66 24.39 26.76
N THR A 177 -7.38 24.37 27.11
CA THR A 177 -6.88 23.85 28.40
C THR A 177 -6.50 25.02 29.30
N TYR A 178 -7.18 25.18 30.43
CA TYR A 178 -6.83 26.21 31.41
C TYR A 178 -5.69 25.72 32.31
N VAL A 179 -4.65 26.53 32.44
CA VAL A 179 -3.42 26.18 33.14
C VAL A 179 -3.21 27.13 34.31
N THR A 180 -3.07 26.55 35.50
CA THR A 180 -2.92 27.26 36.77
C THR A 180 -1.60 26.96 37.47
N THR A 181 -0.83 25.97 37.02
CA THR A 181 0.46 25.60 37.63
C THR A 181 1.55 25.36 36.59
N GLN A 182 2.81 25.55 36.99
CA GLN A 182 3.95 25.31 36.11
C GLN A 182 4.08 23.84 35.69
N ASP A 183 3.65 22.90 36.54
CA ASP A 183 3.66 21.48 36.21
C ASP A 183 2.68 21.14 35.10
N GLN A 184 1.54 21.84 35.01
CA GLN A 184 0.61 21.69 33.90
C GLN A 184 1.20 22.22 32.58
N VAL A 185 1.95 23.33 32.61
CA VAL A 185 2.68 23.82 31.43
C VAL A 185 3.72 22.79 30.97
N LYS A 186 4.50 22.22 31.92
CA LYS A 186 5.46 21.15 31.63
C LYS A 186 4.76 19.90 31.06
N ALA A 187 3.62 19.51 31.63
CA ALA A 187 2.84 18.37 31.15
C ALA A 187 2.40 18.55 29.70
N LEU A 188 1.99 19.75 29.28
CA LEU A 188 1.65 20.03 27.88
C LEU A 188 2.84 19.83 26.94
N LYS A 189 4.03 20.31 27.32
CA LYS A 189 5.28 20.12 26.55
C LYS A 189 5.72 18.65 26.49
N ILE A 190 5.45 17.87 27.54
CA ILE A 190 5.75 16.44 27.58
C ILE A 190 4.87 15.68 26.57
N HIS A 191 3.61 16.06 26.41
CA HIS A 191 2.64 15.32 25.58
C HIS A 191 2.53 15.81 24.13
N SER A 192 3.02 17.01 23.82
CA SER A 192 2.82 17.63 22.50
C SER A 192 4.05 18.35 22.02
N ASP A 193 4.37 18.18 20.73
CA ASP A 193 5.52 18.79 20.10
C ASP A 193 5.33 20.30 19.86
N ASN A 194 4.09 20.69 19.59
CA ASN A 194 3.66 22.06 19.39
C ASN A 194 2.57 22.38 20.43
N VAL A 195 2.69 23.48 21.16
CA VAL A 195 1.66 23.95 22.12
C VAL A 195 1.46 25.45 21.93
N VAL A 196 0.21 25.90 21.81
CA VAL A 196 -0.10 27.33 21.74
C VAL A 196 -0.47 27.81 23.14
N LEU A 197 0.31 28.72 23.69
CA LEU A 197 0.13 29.26 25.04
C LEU A 197 -0.23 30.74 24.96
N SER A 198 -1.25 31.15 25.71
CA SER A 198 -1.66 32.55 25.83
C SER A 198 -2.01 32.91 27.27
N PHE A 199 -1.86 34.17 27.61
CA PHE A 199 -2.30 34.73 28.88
C PHE A 199 -3.50 35.64 28.64
N PHE A 200 -4.55 35.45 29.44
CA PHE A 200 -5.72 36.32 29.42
C PHE A 200 -6.06 36.73 30.85
N ASP A 201 -6.20 38.04 31.07
CA ASP A 201 -6.63 38.57 32.36
C ASP A 201 -8.17 38.57 32.44
N PHE A 202 -8.71 37.82 33.39
CA PHE A 202 -10.14 37.68 33.63
C PHE A 202 -10.65 38.57 34.77
N ASN A 203 -9.80 39.44 35.33
CA ASN A 203 -10.15 40.29 36.48
C ASN A 203 -11.01 41.50 36.12
N ALA A 204 -11.15 41.85 34.83
CA ALA A 204 -11.98 42.93 34.34
C ALA A 204 -13.11 42.45 33.42
N SER A 205 -14.21 43.20 33.36
CA SER A 205 -15.28 43.08 32.35
C SER A 205 -15.17 44.28 31.41
N PRO A 206 -15.26 44.12 30.07
CA PRO A 206 -15.70 42.96 29.29
C PRO A 206 -14.66 41.82 29.17
N GLN A 207 -15.02 40.75 28.46
CA GLN A 207 -14.14 39.62 28.14
C GLN A 207 -12.78 40.11 27.60
N PRO A 208 -11.65 39.50 28.01
CA PRO A 208 -10.34 39.91 27.52
C PRO A 208 -10.28 39.88 25.99
N PRO A 209 -9.79 40.95 25.35
CA PRO A 209 -9.79 41.07 23.90
C PRO A 209 -8.95 39.94 23.28
N GLY A 210 -9.49 39.30 22.25
CA GLY A 210 -8.82 38.20 21.55
C GLY A 210 -9.13 36.79 22.06
N LEU A 211 -9.72 36.60 23.25
CA LEU A 211 -10.05 35.26 23.77
C LEU A 211 -11.03 34.49 22.88
N VAL A 212 -12.06 35.16 22.35
CA VAL A 212 -13.02 34.55 21.41
C VAL A 212 -12.32 34.11 20.12
N GLN A 213 -11.39 34.92 19.62
CA GLN A 213 -10.63 34.60 18.41
C GLN A 213 -9.64 33.45 18.68
N PHE A 214 -9.06 33.39 19.88
CA PHE A 214 -8.24 32.26 20.31
C PHE A 214 -9.05 30.95 20.39
N TYR A 215 -10.27 31.02 20.94
CA TYR A 215 -11.21 29.90 20.97
C TYR A 215 -11.57 29.41 19.55
N TYR A 216 -11.95 30.32 18.65
CA TYR A 216 -12.25 29.94 17.27
C TYR A 216 -11.02 29.43 16.49
N ALA A 217 -9.83 29.97 16.75
CA ALA A 217 -8.59 29.47 16.17
C ALA A 217 -8.30 28.03 16.61
N SER A 218 -8.56 27.70 17.88
CA SER A 218 -8.34 26.35 18.41
C SER A 218 -9.21 25.30 17.68
N MET A 219 -10.48 25.60 17.43
CA MET A 219 -11.38 24.72 16.65
C MET A 219 -10.95 24.62 15.18
N ARG A 220 -10.61 25.74 14.54
CA ARG A 220 -10.09 25.74 13.16
C ARG A 220 -8.80 24.94 13.02
N MET A 221 -7.93 24.96 14.03
CA MET A 221 -6.69 24.19 14.00
C MET A 221 -6.95 22.68 13.96
N ILE A 222 -7.97 22.19 14.69
CA ILE A 222 -8.35 20.76 14.68
C ILE A 222 -8.83 20.33 13.28
N ALA A 223 -9.48 21.22 12.53
CA ALA A 223 -9.93 20.96 11.17
C ALA A 223 -8.80 20.93 10.13
N VAL A 224 -7.78 21.78 10.31
CA VAL A 224 -6.70 21.97 9.32
C VAL A 224 -5.60 20.91 9.47
N SER A 225 -5.38 20.39 10.69
CA SER A 225 -4.28 19.49 10.98
C SER A 225 -4.75 18.18 11.63
N MET A 226 -4.23 17.07 11.10
CA MET A 226 -4.39 15.74 11.73
C MET A 226 -3.63 15.64 13.07
N GLU A 227 -2.54 16.40 13.21
CA GLU A 227 -1.79 16.54 14.45
C GLU A 227 -2.58 17.47 15.39
N HIS A 228 -2.86 16.99 16.60
CA HIS A 228 -3.52 17.78 17.64
C HIS A 228 -2.52 18.73 18.30
N ILE A 229 -2.76 20.03 18.15
CA ILE A 229 -1.99 21.09 18.79
C ILE A 229 -2.85 21.65 19.93
N PRO A 230 -2.49 21.43 21.21
CA PRO A 230 -3.25 21.96 22.34
C PRO A 230 -3.14 23.48 22.44
N PHE A 231 -4.28 24.12 22.72
CA PHE A 231 -4.38 25.55 23.04
C PHE A 231 -4.55 25.68 24.54
N ALA A 232 -3.63 26.39 25.18
CA ALA A 232 -3.56 26.55 26.61
C ALA A 232 -3.69 28.01 27.02
N VAL A 233 -4.53 28.27 28.03
CA VAL A 233 -4.79 29.60 28.58
C VAL A 233 -4.26 29.65 30.01
N ILE A 234 -3.32 30.54 30.25
CA ILE A 234 -2.86 30.90 31.60
C ILE A 234 -3.77 32.01 32.12
N THR A 235 -4.24 31.84 33.35
CA THR A 235 -5.07 32.83 34.06
C THR A 235 -4.30 33.58 35.13
N ASP A 236 -3.17 33.02 35.60
CA ASP A 236 -2.35 33.61 36.66
C ASP A 236 -1.26 34.51 36.04
N PRO A 237 -1.22 35.82 36.37
CA PRO A 237 -0.23 36.74 35.83
C PRO A 237 1.21 36.38 36.22
N VAL A 238 1.45 35.79 37.40
CA VAL A 238 2.80 35.41 37.84
C VAL A 238 3.31 34.25 37.00
N LEU A 239 2.47 33.24 36.80
CA LEU A 239 2.77 32.10 35.93
C LEU A 239 2.96 32.53 34.47
N ALA A 240 2.21 33.54 34.02
CA ALA A 240 2.35 34.10 32.68
C ALA A 240 3.73 34.74 32.51
N THR A 241 4.17 35.58 33.45
CA THR A 241 5.50 36.20 33.41
C THR A 241 6.63 35.18 33.42
N ASP A 242 6.51 34.10 34.22
CA ASP A 242 7.50 33.01 34.27
C ASP A 242 7.64 32.26 32.93
N ASN A 243 6.60 32.30 32.10
CA ASN A 243 6.57 31.69 30.77
C ASN A 243 6.75 32.71 29.63
N GLY A 244 7.19 33.92 29.96
CA GLY A 244 7.49 35.00 29.00
C GLY A 244 6.26 35.73 28.45
N LEU A 245 5.07 35.50 29.01
CA LEU A 245 3.82 36.16 28.61
C LEU A 245 3.58 37.38 29.50
N ALA A 246 4.06 38.55 29.07
CA ALA A 246 3.90 39.80 29.81
C ALA A 246 2.54 40.50 29.54
N ASN A 247 1.96 40.31 28.34
CA ASN A 247 0.77 41.01 27.89
C ASN A 247 -0.44 40.06 27.80
N SER A 248 -1.64 40.54 28.14
CA SER A 248 -2.90 39.78 28.13
C SER A 248 -3.45 39.43 26.73
N SER A 249 -2.63 39.58 25.69
CA SER A 249 -2.97 39.34 24.28
C SER A 249 -1.81 38.72 23.48
N SER A 250 -0.71 38.31 24.13
CA SER A 250 0.40 37.66 23.43
C SER A 250 0.15 36.16 23.26
N PHE A 251 0.51 35.64 22.08
CA PHE A 251 0.40 34.22 21.75
C PHE A 251 1.80 33.64 21.53
N HIS A 252 2.14 32.60 22.28
CA HIS A 252 3.42 31.91 22.18
C HIS A 252 3.20 30.52 21.61
N LEU A 253 3.90 30.19 20.53
CA LEU A 253 4.00 28.83 20.01
C LEU A 253 5.22 28.18 20.62
N LEU A 254 4.97 27.31 21.59
CA LEU A 254 5.99 26.47 22.20
C LEU A 254 6.31 25.31 21.26
N ARG A 255 7.60 25.14 20.97
CA ARG A 255 8.14 24.06 20.15
C ARG A 255 9.10 23.24 21.03
N SER A 256 9.10 21.92 20.89
CA SER A 256 9.89 21.03 21.75
C SER A 256 11.38 21.03 21.39
N LEU A 257 11.73 21.07 20.10
CA LEU A 257 13.13 21.06 19.63
C LEU A 257 13.63 22.48 19.31
N ASN A 258 12.77 23.28 18.68
CA ASN A 258 13.09 24.64 18.28
C ASN A 258 12.71 25.67 19.35
N GLU A 259 13.19 26.91 19.21
CA GLU A 259 12.85 28.00 20.12
C GLU A 259 11.36 28.38 20.08
N THR A 260 10.87 29.05 21.12
CA THR A 260 9.49 29.54 21.18
C THR A 260 9.28 30.68 20.18
N VAL A 261 8.20 30.64 19.40
CA VAL A 261 7.86 31.72 18.44
C VAL A 261 6.76 32.59 19.03
N ILE A 262 6.94 33.90 18.95
CA ILE A 262 5.99 34.90 19.47
C ILE A 262 5.18 35.44 18.29
N TYR A 263 3.85 35.52 18.46
CA TYR A 263 2.97 36.13 17.48
C TYR A 263 3.18 37.65 17.44
N PRO A 264 3.29 38.28 16.25
CA PRO A 264 3.54 39.72 16.14
C PRO A 264 2.33 40.53 16.64
N ASP A 265 2.57 41.59 17.41
CA ASP A 265 1.53 42.49 17.90
C ASP A 265 0.94 43.32 16.74
N SER A 266 -0.18 42.86 16.16
CA SER A 266 -0.86 43.51 15.02
C SER A 266 -2.22 44.13 15.37
N GLY A 267 -2.55 44.27 16.66
CA GLY A 267 -3.82 44.86 17.13
C GLY A 267 -5.03 43.92 16.96
N ASN A 268 -5.66 43.92 15.78
CA ASN A 268 -6.85 43.10 15.51
C ASN A 268 -6.47 41.66 15.14
N ILE A 269 -6.65 40.74 16.08
CA ILE A 269 -6.32 39.32 15.91
C ILE A 269 -7.51 38.58 15.29
N SER A 270 -7.36 38.08 14.05
CA SER A 270 -8.33 37.14 13.47
C SER A 270 -7.92 35.69 13.76
N SER A 271 -8.91 34.85 14.06
CA SER A 271 -8.73 33.41 14.21
C SER A 271 -8.14 32.72 12.96
N SER A 272 -8.41 33.23 11.75
CA SER A 272 -7.82 32.67 10.51
C SER A 272 -6.33 33.03 10.34
N GLN A 273 -5.95 34.24 10.72
CA GLN A 273 -4.54 34.69 10.71
C GLN A 273 -3.71 33.95 11.75
N LEU A 274 -4.29 33.70 12.93
CA LEU A 274 -3.62 32.93 13.98
C LEU A 274 -3.33 31.50 13.51
N VAL A 275 -4.31 30.83 12.88
CA VAL A 275 -4.12 29.47 12.33
C VAL A 275 -3.08 29.45 11.22
N SER A 276 -3.11 30.40 10.27
CA SER A 276 -2.12 30.43 9.19
C SER A 276 -0.71 30.70 9.72
N TRP A 277 -0.56 31.52 10.76
CA TRP A 277 0.70 31.72 11.46
C TRP A 277 1.19 30.44 12.16
N ILE A 278 0.32 29.71 12.87
CA ILE A 278 0.68 28.43 13.51
C ILE A 278 1.15 27.43 12.45
N VAL A 279 0.39 27.24 11.38
CA VAL A 279 0.73 26.29 10.30
C VAL A 279 2.09 26.63 9.67
N LYS A 280 2.41 27.92 9.52
CA LYS A 280 3.69 28.38 8.96
C LYS A 280 4.89 28.14 9.89
N HIS A 281 4.71 28.27 11.21
CA HIS A 281 5.81 28.26 12.18
C HIS A 281 5.92 26.99 13.05
N LYS A 282 4.93 26.09 12.98
CA LYS A 282 4.95 24.81 13.71
C LYS A 282 6.16 23.98 13.32
N GLN A 283 6.73 23.27 14.29
CA GLN A 283 7.77 22.28 14.00
C GLN A 283 7.13 21.00 13.45
N SER A 284 7.92 20.23 12.70
CA SER A 284 7.53 18.86 12.35
C SER A 284 7.47 18.03 13.64
N PRO A 285 6.45 17.18 13.81
CA PRO A 285 6.36 16.34 15.00
C PRO A 285 7.53 15.35 15.03
N ALA A 286 7.98 15.01 16.24
CA ALA A 286 9.03 14.02 16.45
C ALA A 286 8.60 12.64 15.93
N ILE A 287 7.29 12.34 15.96
CA ILE A 287 6.68 11.17 15.32
C ILE A 287 5.49 11.62 14.48
N GLN A 288 5.51 11.29 13.19
CA GLN A 288 4.40 11.55 12.28
C GLN A 288 3.44 10.35 12.23
N TRP A 289 2.16 10.58 12.51
CA TRP A 289 1.14 9.55 12.30
C TRP A 289 0.81 9.39 10.81
N VAL A 290 0.82 8.14 10.34
CA VAL A 290 0.42 7.78 8.99
C VAL A 290 -1.08 7.49 9.00
N SER A 291 -1.86 8.47 8.57
CA SER A 291 -3.29 8.26 8.29
C SER A 291 -3.45 7.92 6.82
N SER A 292 -3.59 6.64 6.48
CA SER A 292 -3.90 6.23 5.12
C SER A 292 -5.31 5.64 5.06
N MET A 293 -6.22 6.31 4.36
CA MET A 293 -7.57 5.79 4.10
C MET A 293 -7.58 4.73 2.97
N GLY A 294 -6.57 3.85 2.93
CA GLY A 294 -6.44 2.84 1.86
C GLY A 294 -6.20 3.39 0.45
N MET A 295 -5.92 4.69 0.31
CA MET A 295 -5.60 5.36 -0.95
C MET A 295 -4.11 5.68 -1.04
N LYS A 296 -3.57 5.83 -2.27
CA LYS A 296 -2.20 6.33 -2.48
C LYS A 296 -2.04 7.70 -1.82
N THR A 297 -1.25 7.80 -0.75
CA THR A 297 -1.02 9.06 -0.05
C THR A 297 0.17 9.79 -0.66
N LEU A 298 -0.09 10.88 -1.41
CA LEU A 298 0.94 11.79 -1.89
C LEU A 298 1.79 12.33 -0.73
N THR A 299 1.17 12.63 0.42
CA THR A 299 1.84 13.14 1.62
C THR A 299 2.92 12.20 2.15
N LEU A 300 2.62 10.90 2.30
CA LEU A 300 3.66 9.93 2.74
C LEU A 300 4.76 9.80 1.69
N SER A 301 4.40 9.79 0.40
CA SER A 301 5.39 9.75 -0.68
C SER A 301 6.31 10.97 -0.66
N THR A 302 5.78 12.18 -0.43
CA THR A 302 6.60 13.39 -0.30
C THR A 302 7.48 13.36 0.93
N GLU A 303 7.00 12.84 2.07
CA GLU A 303 7.83 12.74 3.28
C GLU A 303 8.92 11.67 3.16
N MET A 304 8.65 10.55 2.49
CA MET A 304 9.62 9.48 2.29
C MET A 304 10.67 9.82 1.20
N LYS A 305 10.38 10.74 0.27
CA LYS A 305 11.39 11.28 -0.65
C LYS A 305 12.48 12.09 0.05
N LYS A 306 12.18 12.64 1.23
CA LYS A 306 13.11 13.48 2.00
C LYS A 306 14.18 12.66 2.73
N GLY A 307 13.99 11.36 2.96
CA GLY A 307 14.95 10.51 3.66
C GLY A 307 14.38 9.14 4.05
N ALA A 308 15.20 8.29 4.65
CA ALA A 308 14.78 7.00 5.17
C ALA A 308 13.81 7.17 6.37
N GLY A 309 12.86 6.26 6.49
CA GLY A 309 11.78 6.34 7.47
C GLY A 309 11.74 5.10 8.36
N ILE A 310 11.64 5.30 9.67
CA ILE A 310 11.33 4.23 10.63
C ILE A 310 9.84 4.21 10.90
N PHE A 311 9.20 3.08 10.63
CA PHE A 311 7.78 2.81 10.82
C PHE A 311 7.58 1.95 12.05
N VAL A 312 6.72 2.44 12.94
CA VAL A 312 6.32 1.76 14.15
C VAL A 312 4.89 1.32 13.98
N PHE A 313 4.68 0.01 13.95
CA PHE A 313 3.37 -0.61 13.95
C PHE A 313 2.97 -0.89 15.39
N THR A 314 1.91 -0.24 15.86
CA THR A 314 1.37 -0.44 17.20
C THR A 314 -0.11 -0.06 17.24
N THR A 315 -0.85 -0.68 18.14
CA THR A 315 -2.26 -0.38 18.33
C THR A 315 -2.42 1.03 18.89
N LEU A 316 -3.11 1.90 18.15
CA LEU A 316 -3.50 3.21 18.66
C LEU A 316 -4.85 3.08 19.38
N ASN A 317 -4.92 3.59 20.60
CA ASN A 317 -6.19 3.86 21.27
C ASN A 317 -6.45 5.37 21.23
N PRO A 318 -7.33 5.87 20.32
CA PRO A 318 -7.64 7.29 20.20
C PRO A 318 -8.30 7.89 21.45
N LEU A 319 -8.93 7.04 22.27
CA LEU A 319 -9.60 7.39 23.53
C LEU A 319 -8.69 7.22 24.74
N GLY A 320 -7.53 6.58 24.55
CA GLY A 320 -6.49 6.43 25.55
C GLY A 320 -5.58 7.66 25.56
N GLY A 321 -5.12 8.08 26.74
CA GLY A 321 -4.19 9.20 26.84
C GLY A 321 -2.78 8.82 26.40
N PHE A 322 -2.16 7.85 27.08
CA PHE A 322 -0.71 7.60 27.00
C PHE A 322 -0.41 6.21 26.40
N ASN A 323 0.12 6.17 25.16
CA ASN A 323 0.64 4.94 24.56
C ASN A 323 2.13 4.81 24.88
N GLN A 324 2.51 3.84 25.72
CA GLN A 324 3.88 3.74 26.24
C GLN A 324 4.91 3.46 25.14
N TYR A 325 4.56 2.71 24.09
CA TYR A 325 5.47 2.45 22.97
C TYR A 325 5.72 3.71 22.15
N ILE A 326 4.66 4.45 21.79
CA ILE A 326 4.78 5.70 21.05
C ILE A 326 5.58 6.74 21.84
N ASN A 327 5.34 6.85 23.15
CA ASN A 327 6.06 7.80 23.99
C ASN A 327 7.53 7.42 24.17
N MET A 328 7.85 6.14 24.37
CA MET A 328 9.24 5.66 24.39
C MET A 328 9.95 5.95 23.06
N ILE A 329 9.29 5.75 21.93
CA ILE A 329 9.88 6.03 20.62
C ILE A 329 10.01 7.53 20.41
N ARG A 330 9.08 8.34 20.94
CA ARG A 330 9.18 9.80 20.88
C ARG A 330 10.35 10.28 21.70
N GLU A 331 10.61 9.69 22.87
CA GLU A 331 11.81 9.97 23.67
C GLU A 331 13.09 9.71 22.87
N VAL A 332 13.17 8.57 22.15
CA VAL A 332 14.30 8.25 21.26
C VAL A 332 14.39 9.23 20.08
N ALA A 333 13.27 9.60 19.47
CA ALA A 333 13.25 10.55 18.36
C ALA A 333 13.70 11.96 18.80
N LEU A 334 13.24 12.44 19.96
CA LEU A 334 13.67 13.72 20.51
C LEU A 334 15.16 13.74 20.83
N ASP A 335 15.71 12.65 21.40
CA ASP A 335 17.15 12.53 21.67
C ASP A 335 17.97 12.47 20.36
N TYR A 336 17.47 11.73 19.36
CA TYR A 336 18.07 11.64 18.02
C TYR A 336 18.17 13.01 17.32
N TYR A 337 17.14 13.86 17.46
CA TYR A 337 17.10 15.21 16.90
C TYR A 337 17.74 16.30 17.79
N ASN A 338 18.22 15.98 18.99
CA ASN A 338 18.77 16.95 19.94
C ASN A 338 20.22 17.35 19.59
N CYS A 339 20.42 18.09 18.50
CA CYS A 339 21.74 18.39 17.96
C CYS A 339 22.61 19.27 18.86
N ASP A 340 22.00 20.19 19.60
CA ASP A 340 22.70 21.12 20.50
C ASP A 340 22.84 20.58 21.94
N ASN A 341 22.44 19.32 22.18
CA ASN A 341 22.39 18.71 23.52
C ASN A 341 21.65 19.59 24.56
N SER A 342 20.56 20.21 24.11
CA SER A 342 19.75 21.15 24.88
C SER A 342 19.23 20.50 26.17
N SER A 343 19.42 21.17 27.30
CA SER A 343 18.87 20.74 28.59
C SER A 343 17.34 20.72 28.57
N LYS A 344 16.71 21.67 27.86
CA LYS A 344 15.24 21.73 27.71
C LYS A 344 14.66 20.46 27.10
N VAL A 345 15.32 19.90 26.07
CA VAL A 345 14.89 18.66 25.41
C VAL A 345 15.09 17.46 26.34
N ARG A 346 16.20 17.42 27.07
CA ARG A 346 16.46 16.38 28.09
C ARG A 346 15.41 16.41 29.20
N ASP A 347 15.01 17.59 29.67
CA ASP A 347 13.95 17.75 30.67
C ASP A 347 12.60 17.22 30.17
N ILE A 348 12.26 17.47 28.90
CA ILE A 348 11.06 16.90 28.25
C ILE A 348 11.14 15.37 28.21
N ILE A 349 12.30 14.81 27.82
CA ILE A 349 12.52 13.36 27.78
C ILE A 349 12.40 12.74 29.17
N HIS A 350 13.07 13.31 30.18
CA HIS A 350 12.98 12.84 31.57
C HIS A 350 11.55 12.94 32.13
N GLY A 351 10.83 14.03 31.81
CA GLY A 351 9.43 14.20 32.15
C GLY A 351 8.53 13.14 31.48
N SER A 352 8.77 12.82 30.21
CA SER A 352 8.08 11.75 29.48
C SER A 352 8.31 10.38 30.13
N ILE A 353 9.56 10.06 30.47
CA ILE A 353 9.93 8.83 31.17
C ILE A 353 9.17 8.75 32.50
N HIS A 354 9.26 9.78 33.34
CA HIS A 354 8.58 9.79 34.63
C HIS A 354 7.05 9.64 34.48
N HIS A 355 6.45 10.32 33.50
CA HIS A 355 5.03 10.18 33.21
C HIS A 355 4.66 8.77 32.74
N ARG A 356 5.52 8.12 31.95
CA ARG A 356 5.35 6.73 31.49
C ARG A 356 5.32 5.75 32.66
N TRP A 357 6.24 5.88 33.61
CA TRP A 357 6.24 5.12 34.86
C TRP A 357 4.99 5.35 35.70
N ARG A 358 4.63 6.62 35.89
CA ARG A 358 3.46 7.02 36.67
C ARG A 358 2.15 6.54 36.06
N SER A 359 2.03 6.54 34.73
CA SER A 359 0.83 6.08 34.02
C SER A 359 0.48 4.62 34.29
N VAL A 360 1.47 3.76 34.57
CA VAL A 360 1.27 2.36 34.96
C VAL A 360 0.68 2.27 36.37
N GLN A 361 1.20 3.08 37.30
CA GLN A 361 0.78 3.06 38.70
C GLN A 361 -0.60 3.70 38.90
N GLU A 362 -0.89 4.76 38.14
CA GLU A 362 -2.17 5.47 38.18
C GLU A 362 -3.32 4.67 37.58
N GLU A 363 -3.05 3.61 36.81
CA GLU A 363 -4.10 2.85 36.13
C GLU A 363 -5.10 2.24 37.13
N THR A 364 -4.55 1.65 38.21
CA THR A 364 -5.28 1.10 39.36
C THR A 364 -6.04 2.18 40.14
N GLN A 365 -5.40 3.31 40.42
CA GLN A 365 -6.00 4.41 41.19
C GLN A 365 -7.17 5.07 40.44
N GLN A 366 -7.01 5.29 39.13
CA GLN A 366 -8.08 5.78 38.27
C GLN A 366 -9.24 4.77 38.18
N GLN A 367 -8.98 3.47 38.33
CA GLN A 367 -10.02 2.44 38.25
C GLN A 367 -10.90 2.45 39.50
N GLU A 368 -10.29 2.66 40.66
CA GLU A 368 -10.98 2.89 41.92
C GLU A 368 -11.76 4.21 41.90
N THR A 369 -11.14 5.29 41.41
CA THR A 369 -11.78 6.61 41.27
C THR A 369 -13.03 6.55 40.39
N CYS A 370 -13.00 5.80 39.29
CA CYS A 370 -14.19 5.64 38.45
C CYS A 370 -15.25 4.72 39.07
N LYS A 371 -14.86 3.69 39.84
CA LYS A 371 -15.81 2.85 40.58
C LYS A 371 -16.58 3.66 41.61
N THR A 372 -15.91 4.54 42.35
CA THR A 372 -16.57 5.41 43.34
C THR A 372 -17.51 6.42 42.68
N LEU A 373 -17.09 7.07 41.58
CA LEU A 373 -17.93 8.00 40.81
C LEU A 373 -19.19 7.35 40.21
N PHE A 374 -19.08 6.14 39.64
CA PHE A 374 -20.26 5.46 39.08
C PHE A 374 -21.19 4.89 40.16
N ASN A 375 -20.67 4.46 41.31
CA ASN A 375 -21.50 4.00 42.43
C ASN A 375 -22.35 5.13 43.04
N ILE A 376 -21.88 6.38 43.00
CA ILE A 376 -22.66 7.55 43.42
C ILE A 376 -23.88 7.75 42.49
N LYS A 377 -23.71 7.53 41.18
CA LYS A 377 -24.80 7.65 40.18
C LYS A 377 -25.80 6.49 40.20
N THR A 378 -25.46 5.31 40.76
CA THR A 378 -26.39 4.17 40.84
C THR A 378 -27.34 4.21 42.04
N SER A 379 -27.21 5.19 42.94
CA SER A 379 -28.12 5.37 44.08
C SER A 379 -29.23 6.41 43.86
N GLY A 380 -29.18 7.14 42.74
CA GLY A 380 -30.26 8.03 42.30
C GLY A 380 -30.64 7.67 40.88
N SER A 381 -31.85 7.15 40.66
CA SER A 381 -32.46 7.26 39.34
C SER A 381 -32.46 8.74 38.99
N ASP A 382 -31.78 9.14 37.91
CA ASP A 382 -32.07 10.37 37.20
C ASP A 382 -33.51 10.24 36.68
N ASP A 383 -34.47 10.48 37.57
CA ASP A 383 -35.85 10.73 37.21
C ASP A 383 -35.84 12.11 36.53
N PRO A 384 -36.12 12.22 35.22
CA PRO A 384 -36.15 13.49 34.52
C PRO A 384 -37.15 14.50 35.12
N ALA A 385 -37.99 14.06 36.06
CA ALA A 385 -38.86 14.92 36.86
C ALA A 385 -38.13 15.75 37.95
N LYS A 386 -36.85 15.47 38.29
CA LYS A 386 -36.12 16.17 39.37
C LYS A 386 -34.93 17.03 38.91
N SER A 387 -34.64 17.13 37.62
CA SER A 387 -33.57 18.01 37.13
C SER A 387 -34.01 19.47 37.16
N LYS A 388 -33.31 20.33 37.92
CA LYS A 388 -33.48 21.80 37.88
C LYS A 388 -33.43 22.25 36.42
N CYS A 389 -34.52 22.86 35.92
CA CYS A 389 -34.59 23.33 34.54
C CYS A 389 -33.80 24.65 34.44
N CYS A 390 -32.71 24.64 33.67
CA CYS A 390 -31.84 25.79 33.48
C CYS A 390 -31.97 26.32 32.03
N GLN A 391 -32.19 27.62 31.87
CA GLN A 391 -32.33 28.27 30.58
C GLN A 391 -31.19 29.27 30.33
N SER A 392 -30.51 29.11 29.21
CA SER A 392 -29.47 30.02 28.75
C SER A 392 -30.10 31.30 28.16
N VAL A 393 -29.70 32.47 28.65
CA VAL A 393 -30.21 33.79 28.24
C VAL A 393 -29.07 34.65 27.73
N VAL A 394 -29.26 35.27 26.57
CA VAL A 394 -28.29 36.21 25.98
C VAL A 394 -28.43 37.57 26.66
N ILE A 395 -27.32 38.12 27.15
CA ILE A 395 -27.26 39.48 27.70
C ILE A 395 -26.73 40.38 26.60
N ASP A 396 -27.52 41.38 26.19
CA ASP A 396 -27.05 42.48 25.36
C ASP A 396 -26.46 43.57 26.29
N ASP A 397 -25.67 44.50 25.75
CA ASP A 397 -25.06 45.61 26.49
C ASP A 397 -26.11 46.53 27.16
N GLN A 398 -27.39 46.39 26.80
CA GLN A 398 -28.55 47.06 27.40
C GLN A 398 -29.37 46.21 28.40
N GLY A 399 -28.95 44.98 28.70
CA GLY A 399 -29.62 44.04 29.62
C GLY A 399 -30.14 42.76 28.95
N ILE A 400 -30.88 41.95 29.71
CA ILE A 400 -31.52 40.71 29.22
C ILE A 400 -32.61 41.10 28.20
N GLY A 401 -32.28 41.00 26.91
CA GLY A 401 -33.19 41.11 25.77
C GLY A 401 -34.08 42.36 25.72
N SER A 402 -33.65 43.42 25.03
CA SER A 402 -34.45 44.54 24.49
C SER A 402 -35.46 45.30 25.40
N LYS A 403 -35.78 44.88 26.63
CA LYS A 403 -36.68 45.57 27.56
C LYS A 403 -36.27 45.23 28.99
N ASN A 404 -36.27 46.23 29.87
CA ASN A 404 -35.97 46.20 31.32
C ASN A 404 -36.62 45.03 32.11
N HIS A 405 -36.15 43.80 31.93
CA HIS A 405 -36.63 42.62 32.63
C HIS A 405 -35.53 42.09 33.54
N ASN A 406 -35.87 41.82 34.80
CA ASN A 406 -34.95 41.21 35.74
C ASN A 406 -34.96 39.67 35.59
N VAL A 407 -33.94 39.00 36.14
CA VAL A 407 -33.80 37.53 36.12
C VAL A 407 -35.04 36.81 36.68
N CYS A 408 -35.74 37.41 37.65
CA CYS A 408 -36.92 36.83 38.26
C CYS A 408 -38.16 36.91 37.35
N ASP A 409 -38.30 37.97 36.55
CA ASP A 409 -39.38 38.12 35.56
C ASP A 409 -39.31 37.03 34.48
N VAL A 410 -38.09 36.62 34.11
CA VAL A 410 -37.84 35.53 33.16
C VAL A 410 -38.22 34.18 33.77
N CYS A 411 -37.82 33.91 35.02
CA CYS A 411 -38.17 32.66 35.72
C CYS A 411 -39.69 32.52 35.95
N VAL A 412 -40.37 33.60 36.33
CA VAL A 412 -41.82 33.59 36.60
C VAL A 412 -42.62 33.33 35.31
N ASN A 413 -42.28 33.98 34.20
CA ASN A 413 -42.97 33.78 32.93
C ASN A 413 -42.76 32.38 32.34
N TYR A 414 -41.58 31.79 32.56
CA TYR A 414 -41.28 30.41 32.21
C TYR A 414 -42.19 29.44 32.95
N TRP A 415 -42.30 29.57 34.27
CA TRP A 415 -43.18 28.75 35.11
C TRP A 415 -44.67 28.91 34.75
N THR A 416 -45.13 30.12 34.46
CA THR A 416 -46.53 30.33 34.02
C THR A 416 -46.83 29.73 32.65
N SER A 417 -45.82 29.57 31.78
CA SER A 417 -45.96 28.89 30.48
C SER A 417 -45.84 27.36 30.59
N TYR A 418 -45.32 26.84 31.71
CA TYR A 418 -44.95 25.44 31.91
C TYR A 418 -46.14 24.48 32.10
N ASN A 419 -47.36 24.98 32.24
CA ASN A 419 -48.56 24.14 32.39
C ASN A 419 -48.98 23.39 31.11
N ARG A 420 -48.14 23.32 30.06
CA ARG A 420 -48.43 22.58 28.81
C ARG A 420 -47.38 21.57 28.32
N TYR A 421 -46.15 21.52 28.82
CA TYR A 421 -45.13 20.58 28.29
C TYR A 421 -44.28 19.93 29.39
N LYS A 422 -44.28 18.60 29.44
CA LYS A 422 -43.58 17.75 30.44
C LYS A 422 -42.05 17.61 30.24
N HIS A 423 -41.41 18.44 29.41
CA HIS A 423 -39.97 18.36 29.13
C HIS A 423 -39.35 19.76 29.03
N CYS A 424 -38.15 19.94 29.60
CA CYS A 424 -37.33 21.16 29.42
C CYS A 424 -37.01 21.36 27.93
N ARG A 425 -37.75 22.23 27.24
CA ARG A 425 -37.42 22.73 25.90
C ARG A 425 -36.88 24.16 25.99
N VAL A 426 -35.86 24.46 25.19
CA VAL A 426 -35.38 25.82 24.95
C VAL A 426 -36.47 26.56 24.16
N LEU A 427 -37.12 27.54 24.77
CA LEU A 427 -38.05 28.42 24.06
C LEU A 427 -37.26 29.47 23.27
N PRO A 428 -37.51 29.65 21.96
CA PRO A 428 -36.91 30.76 21.20
C PRO A 428 -37.42 32.10 21.75
N MET A 429 -36.53 33.08 21.91
CA MET A 429 -36.82 34.43 22.44
C MET A 429 -38.00 35.13 21.75
N SER A 430 -38.28 34.80 20.49
CA SER A 430 -39.42 35.32 19.72
C SER A 430 -40.79 34.87 20.23
N SER A 431 -40.86 33.86 21.11
CA SER A 431 -42.12 33.28 21.62
C SER A 431 -42.57 33.85 22.98
N LEU A 432 -41.75 34.68 23.63
CA LEU A 432 -42.05 35.28 24.93
C LEU A 432 -42.70 36.67 24.76
N SER A 433 -44.02 36.72 24.68
CA SER A 433 -44.73 37.99 24.86
C SER A 433 -44.76 38.34 26.36
N LEU A 434 -43.76 39.08 26.83
CA LEU A 434 -43.65 39.50 28.23
C LEU A 434 -44.71 40.57 28.55
N ASN A 435 -45.85 40.17 29.12
CA ASN A 435 -46.76 41.10 29.80
C ASN A 435 -46.24 41.41 31.21
N ARG A 436 -46.21 42.69 31.60
CA ARG A 436 -45.79 43.10 32.95
C ARG A 436 -46.71 42.48 34.02
N PRO A 437 -46.19 41.79 35.04
CA PRO A 437 -47.00 41.37 36.17
C PRO A 437 -47.47 42.60 36.97
N LYS A 438 -48.76 42.66 37.30
CA LYS A 438 -49.40 43.79 38.01
C LYS A 438 -49.15 43.84 39.53
N ARG A 439 -48.21 43.06 40.09
CA ARG A 439 -47.91 43.04 41.54
C ARG A 439 -46.41 42.86 41.82
N PRO A 440 -45.87 43.51 42.87
CA PRO A 440 -44.47 43.34 43.27
C PRO A 440 -44.27 41.93 43.85
N LEU A 441 -43.43 41.11 43.22
CA LEU A 441 -43.08 39.77 43.67
C LEU A 441 -41.91 39.82 44.67
N GLN A 442 -42.00 39.02 45.74
CA GLN A 442 -40.97 38.94 46.80
C GLN A 442 -39.66 38.35 46.25
N ILE A 443 -38.55 39.00 46.61
CA ILE A 443 -37.18 38.81 46.08
C ILE A 443 -36.53 37.47 46.51
N ASN A 444 -37.16 36.68 47.38
CA ASN A 444 -36.62 35.40 47.87
C ASN A 444 -36.69 34.23 46.85
N MET A 445 -37.15 34.48 45.61
CA MET A 445 -37.41 33.43 44.60
C MET A 445 -36.21 33.13 43.67
N CYS A 446 -35.11 33.89 43.77
CA CYS A 446 -33.98 33.84 42.84
C CYS A 446 -32.66 33.67 43.59
N GLN A 447 -32.53 32.64 44.42
CA GLN A 447 -31.42 32.56 45.38
C GLN A 447 -30.14 31.89 44.87
N GLU A 448 -30.08 31.37 43.65
CA GLU A 448 -28.83 30.86 43.05
C GLU A 448 -28.76 31.16 41.54
N SER A 449 -28.30 32.34 41.15
CA SER A 449 -27.82 32.57 39.78
C SER A 449 -26.41 31.98 39.65
N MET A 450 -26.29 30.75 39.16
CA MET A 450 -24.98 30.23 38.76
C MET A 450 -24.53 30.97 37.50
N LEU A 451 -23.62 31.93 37.66
CA LEU A 451 -22.93 32.59 36.56
C LEU A 451 -21.97 31.57 35.92
N HIS A 452 -22.51 30.67 35.09
CA HIS A 452 -21.70 29.93 34.15
C HIS A 452 -21.33 30.86 33.00
N TYR A 453 -20.04 31.17 32.91
CA TYR A 453 -19.50 31.93 31.80
C TYR A 453 -19.51 31.06 30.53
N ASP A 454 -20.38 31.41 29.58
CA ASP A 454 -20.37 30.89 28.21
C ASP A 454 -19.60 31.90 27.33
N ILE A 455 -18.67 31.41 26.50
CA ILE A 455 -17.92 32.20 25.51
C ILE A 455 -18.88 32.88 24.51
N ASN A 456 -20.10 32.36 24.38
CA ASN A 456 -21.17 32.92 23.56
C ASN A 456 -22.05 33.96 24.29
N GLN A 457 -21.61 34.50 25.44
CA GLN A 457 -22.36 35.49 26.25
C GLN A 457 -23.73 35.01 26.77
N ARG A 458 -23.95 33.70 26.87
CA ARG A 458 -25.18 33.13 27.42
C ARG A 458 -25.04 32.90 28.92
N MET A 459 -25.97 33.43 29.71
CA MET A 459 -26.07 33.15 31.14
C MET A 459 -27.10 32.04 31.38
N SER A 460 -26.71 30.96 32.04
CA SER A 460 -27.64 29.89 32.41
C SER A 460 -28.42 30.25 33.69
N LEU A 461 -29.73 30.43 33.58
CA LEU A 461 -30.65 30.72 34.68
C LEU A 461 -31.39 29.43 35.08
N CYS A 462 -31.10 28.92 36.28
CA CYS A 462 -31.80 27.76 36.85
C CYS A 462 -32.88 28.24 37.82
N CYS A 463 -34.16 28.02 37.49
CA CYS A 463 -35.27 28.38 38.37
C CYS A 463 -35.60 27.18 39.28
N SER A 464 -35.65 27.37 40.60
CA SER A 464 -36.00 26.29 41.55
C SER A 464 -37.52 26.17 41.77
N GLU A 465 -37.98 24.99 42.21
CA GLU A 465 -39.37 24.73 42.59
C GLU A 465 -39.82 25.54 43.83
N LEU A 466 -41.13 25.81 43.88
CA LEU A 466 -41.82 26.40 45.02
C LEU A 466 -41.62 25.55 46.29
N LEU A 467 -40.94 26.08 47.30
CA LEU A 467 -41.21 25.69 48.68
C LEU A 467 -42.57 26.29 49.06
N THR A 468 -43.60 25.47 49.02
CA THR A 468 -44.83 25.71 49.74
C THR A 468 -44.50 25.62 51.23
N GLU A 469 -44.22 26.75 51.88
CA GLU A 469 -44.77 27.06 53.21
C GLU A 469 -44.28 28.39 53.80
N ARG A 470 -45.15 28.93 54.64
CA ARG A 470 -45.16 30.25 55.25
C ARG A 470 -44.03 30.44 56.26
N THR A 471 -42.86 30.93 55.87
CA THR A 471 -42.03 31.78 56.75
C THR A 471 -41.05 32.61 55.93
N ALA A 472 -41.44 33.83 55.55
CA ALA A 472 -40.53 34.81 54.99
C ALA A 472 -39.75 35.52 56.12
N LYS A 473 -38.49 35.13 56.35
CA LYS A 473 -37.50 36.04 56.93
C LYS A 473 -36.77 36.75 55.78
N ALA A 474 -36.65 38.07 55.89
CA ALA A 474 -35.98 38.90 54.90
C ALA A 474 -34.50 38.49 54.77
N ALA A 475 -34.09 38.10 53.56
CA ALA A 475 -32.67 37.92 53.24
C ALA A 475 -32.00 39.30 53.07
N PRO A 476 -30.75 39.46 53.53
CA PRO A 476 -30.02 40.73 53.41
C PRO A 476 -29.73 41.05 51.94
N SER A 477 -29.77 42.33 51.61
CA SER A 477 -29.38 42.88 50.30
C SER A 477 -27.98 42.41 49.91
N VAL A 478 -27.89 41.55 48.90
CA VAL A 478 -26.61 41.09 48.35
C VAL A 478 -26.00 42.22 47.51
N ASN A 479 -25.02 42.92 48.08
CA ASN A 479 -24.16 43.82 47.32
C ASN A 479 -23.26 42.97 46.41
N PHE A 480 -23.50 43.01 45.10
CA PHE A 480 -22.64 42.40 44.08
C PHE A 480 -21.31 43.17 43.96
N LYS A 481 -20.37 42.94 44.89
CA LYS A 481 -18.95 43.29 44.67
C LYS A 481 -18.38 42.29 43.66
N ARG A 482 -18.16 42.77 42.43
CA ARG A 482 -17.52 42.06 41.31
C ARG A 482 -16.03 41.85 41.57
N THR A 483 -15.67 40.90 42.43
CA THR A 483 -14.31 40.37 42.50
C THR A 483 -14.36 38.86 42.33
N ARG A 484 -13.98 38.38 41.14
CA ARG A 484 -13.88 36.95 40.85
C ARG A 484 -12.63 36.39 41.50
N LYS A 485 -12.77 35.29 42.23
CA LYS A 485 -11.67 34.50 42.79
C LYS A 485 -11.46 33.27 41.90
N PRO A 486 -10.28 32.63 41.90
CA PRO A 486 -9.99 31.36 41.21
C PRO A 486 -10.89 30.16 41.63
N THR A 487 -11.88 30.38 42.49
CA THR A 487 -12.92 29.44 42.94
C THR A 487 -14.19 29.49 42.09
N ASP A 488 -14.16 30.04 40.87
CA ASP A 488 -15.32 30.07 40.00
C ASP A 488 -15.80 28.64 39.67
N ALA A 489 -17.11 28.39 39.75
CA ALA A 489 -17.70 27.06 39.56
C ALA A 489 -17.37 26.45 38.20
N PHE A 490 -17.10 27.26 37.17
CA PHE A 490 -16.66 26.79 35.86
C PHE A 490 -15.26 26.12 35.92
N THR A 491 -14.33 26.71 36.67
CA THR A 491 -12.98 26.22 36.93
C THR A 491 -12.99 25.04 37.90
N LEU A 492 -13.82 25.11 38.96
CA LEU A 492 -14.01 23.99 39.90
C LEU A 492 -14.67 22.78 39.22
N ASN A 493 -15.65 22.99 38.34
CA ASN A 493 -16.30 21.93 37.57
C ASN A 493 -15.44 21.42 36.41
N ALA A 494 -14.35 22.09 36.02
CA ALA A 494 -13.44 21.60 34.99
C ALA A 494 -12.71 20.32 35.46
N ALA A 495 -12.21 20.30 36.69
CA ALA A 495 -11.59 19.12 37.29
C ALA A 495 -12.59 17.95 37.44
N GLN A 496 -13.84 18.24 37.77
CA GLN A 496 -14.90 17.24 37.85
C GLN A 496 -15.29 16.71 36.45
N ARG A 497 -15.41 17.59 35.45
CA ARG A 497 -15.64 17.21 34.04
C ARG A 497 -14.51 16.36 33.49
N GLU A 498 -13.25 16.67 33.79
CA GLU A 498 -12.10 15.83 33.42
C GLU A 498 -12.18 14.43 34.05
N LYS A 499 -12.57 14.31 35.32
CA LYS A 499 -12.81 13.01 35.97
C LYS A 499 -13.95 12.24 35.30
N GLU A 500 -15.07 12.90 34.98
CA GLU A 500 -16.19 12.25 34.29
C GLU A 500 -15.82 11.80 32.87
N LYS A 501 -15.11 12.62 32.10
CA LYS A 501 -14.56 12.26 30.79
C LYS A 501 -13.64 11.05 30.89
N LEU A 502 -12.70 11.06 31.83
CA LEU A 502 -11.79 9.94 32.08
C LEU A 502 -12.56 8.64 32.32
N CYS A 503 -13.61 8.69 33.16
CA CYS A 503 -14.40 7.51 33.48
C CYS A 503 -15.30 7.04 32.34
N ASN A 504 -15.88 7.96 31.56
CA ASN A 504 -16.65 7.63 30.36
C ASN A 504 -15.77 7.01 29.26
N ARG A 505 -14.59 7.58 29.01
CA ARG A 505 -13.57 7.00 28.11
C ARG A 505 -13.16 5.60 28.54
N ARG A 506 -12.93 5.37 29.84
CA ARG A 506 -12.60 4.03 30.37
C ARG A 506 -13.74 3.03 30.21
N LYS A 507 -14.99 3.45 30.46
CA LYS A 507 -16.17 2.62 30.21
C LYS A 507 -16.24 2.22 28.74
N LEU A 508 -16.01 3.17 27.84
CA LEU A 508 -16.02 2.95 26.40
C LEU A 508 -14.88 2.03 25.94
N ASN A 509 -13.66 2.23 26.45
CA ASN A 509 -12.50 1.36 26.18
C ASN A 509 -12.78 -0.10 26.54
N ARG A 510 -13.47 -0.36 27.66
CA ARG A 510 -13.90 -1.72 28.05
C ARG A 510 -14.93 -2.30 27.08
N LEU A 511 -15.93 -1.51 26.67
CA LEU A 511 -16.95 -1.95 25.71
C LEU A 511 -16.33 -2.30 24.35
N LEU A 512 -15.33 -1.53 23.93
CA LEU A 512 -14.58 -1.72 22.68
C LEU A 512 -13.48 -2.78 22.80
N LYS A 513 -13.35 -3.46 23.95
CA LYS A 513 -12.35 -4.50 24.24
C LYS A 513 -10.90 -4.05 24.04
N TYR A 514 -10.60 -2.76 24.26
CA TYR A 514 -9.22 -2.29 24.33
C TYR A 514 -8.59 -2.78 25.64
N THR A 515 -7.84 -3.90 25.57
CA THR A 515 -7.01 -4.37 26.69
C THR A 515 -5.59 -3.84 26.52
N TYR A 516 -5.23 -2.86 27.33
CA TYR A 516 -3.86 -2.38 27.42
C TYR A 516 -3.05 -3.36 28.27
N LYS A 517 -2.00 -3.98 27.70
CA LYS A 517 -1.04 -4.77 28.49
C LYS A 517 0.17 -3.90 28.79
N SER A 518 0.29 -3.41 30.02
CA SER A 518 1.51 -2.72 30.47
C SER A 518 2.65 -3.74 30.58
N HIS A 519 3.81 -3.45 29.99
CA HIS A 519 4.96 -4.37 30.00
C HIS A 519 6.14 -3.80 30.79
N LYS A 520 6.66 -4.59 31.74
CA LYS A 520 7.82 -4.23 32.56
C LYS A 520 9.09 -3.93 31.74
N SER A 521 9.24 -4.54 30.56
CA SER A 521 10.40 -4.32 29.67
C SER A 521 10.49 -2.92 29.08
N LEU A 522 9.35 -2.23 28.94
CA LEU A 522 9.31 -0.82 28.52
C LEU A 522 9.93 0.09 29.57
N MET A 523 9.88 -0.30 30.84
CA MET A 523 10.29 0.53 31.95
C MET A 523 11.80 0.43 32.22
N ASN A 524 12.55 -0.43 31.52
CA ASN A 524 13.99 -0.46 31.69
C ASN A 524 14.67 0.65 30.88
N ASP A 525 14.77 1.85 31.46
CA ASP A 525 15.34 3.04 30.84
C ASP A 525 16.84 3.22 31.11
N SER A 526 17.52 2.19 31.62
CA SER A 526 18.90 2.23 32.14
C SER A 526 19.99 2.47 31.10
N PHE A 527 19.66 2.88 29.88
CA PHE A 527 20.61 3.04 28.78
C PHE A 527 20.49 4.45 28.16
N ILE A 528 21.49 5.29 28.43
CA ILE A 528 21.74 6.53 27.68
C ILE A 528 23.18 6.44 27.20
N GLN A 529 23.37 6.02 25.95
CA GLN A 529 24.66 6.15 25.31
C GLN A 529 24.80 7.61 24.84
N HIS A 530 25.75 8.36 25.41
CA HIS A 530 25.99 9.77 25.04
C HIS A 530 26.33 9.96 23.54
N SER A 531 26.69 8.89 22.82
CA SER A 531 26.96 8.92 21.38
C SER A 531 25.70 9.14 20.52
N PHE A 532 24.52 8.75 21.02
CA PHE A 532 23.28 8.74 20.25
C PHE A 532 22.62 10.13 20.16
N THR A 533 22.76 10.96 21.19
CA THR A 533 22.17 12.31 21.23
C THR A 533 22.66 13.15 20.05
N GLY A 534 21.70 13.69 19.28
CA GLY A 534 21.98 14.53 18.12
C GLY A 534 22.54 13.79 16.89
N GLN A 535 22.43 12.47 16.81
CA GLN A 535 22.92 11.67 15.68
C GLN A 535 22.30 12.09 14.34
N SER A 536 21.10 12.70 14.33
CA SER A 536 20.50 13.24 13.11
C SER A 536 21.36 14.32 12.44
N CYS A 537 22.10 15.12 13.20
CA CYS A 537 22.92 16.20 12.65
C CYS A 537 24.33 15.77 12.28
N ARG A 538 24.76 14.59 12.74
CA ARG A 538 26.10 14.05 12.47
C ARG A 538 26.14 13.13 11.25
N THR A 539 24.98 12.67 10.79
CA THR A 539 24.86 11.67 9.74
C THR A 539 24.20 12.25 8.48
N ASN A 540 24.71 11.85 7.31
CA ASN A 540 24.10 12.22 6.03
C ASN A 540 22.85 11.37 5.69
N ARG A 541 22.45 10.47 6.60
CA ARG A 541 21.30 9.56 6.48
C ARG A 541 20.30 9.84 7.60
N THR A 542 19.66 11.01 7.55
CA THR A 542 18.69 11.41 8.56
C THR A 542 17.44 10.52 8.49
N LEU A 543 17.07 9.98 9.65
CA LEU A 543 15.88 9.16 9.81
C LEU A 543 14.67 10.02 10.17
N ARG A 544 13.49 9.54 9.77
CA ARG A 544 12.19 10.12 10.07
C ARG A 544 11.31 9.10 10.76
N PHE A 545 10.64 9.48 11.83
CA PHE A 545 9.84 8.55 12.62
C PHE A 545 8.36 8.63 12.24
N PHE A 546 7.78 7.46 11.95
CA PHE A 546 6.40 7.29 11.58
C PHE A 546 5.71 6.29 12.52
N ALA A 547 4.50 6.63 12.94
CA ALA A 547 3.62 5.72 13.67
C ALA A 547 2.47 5.27 12.78
N VAL A 548 2.16 3.98 12.82
CA VAL A 548 1.13 3.34 12.02
C VAL A 548 0.25 2.50 12.92
N ASP A 549 -1.06 2.73 12.85
CA ASP A 549 -2.05 1.89 13.54
C ASP A 549 -2.15 0.54 12.84
N ASP A 550 -1.68 -0.51 13.52
CA ASP A 550 -1.61 -1.88 13.02
C ASP A 550 -3.01 -2.47 12.76
N LYS A 551 -4.03 -2.04 13.51
CA LYS A 551 -5.44 -2.47 13.36
C LYS A 551 -5.98 -2.21 11.97
N TYR A 552 -5.63 -1.06 11.38
CA TYR A 552 -6.14 -0.64 10.07
C TYR A 552 -5.13 -0.85 8.93
N HIS A 553 -3.85 -1.09 9.25
CA HIS A 553 -2.75 -1.17 8.27
C HIS A 553 -2.00 -2.51 8.30
N ALA A 554 -2.64 -3.59 8.74
CA ALA A 554 -2.03 -4.92 8.79
C ALA A 554 -1.50 -5.39 7.42
N VAL A 555 -2.21 -5.09 6.33
CA VAL A 555 -1.75 -5.41 4.96
C VAL A 555 -0.48 -4.64 4.59
N PHE A 556 -0.38 -3.38 5.00
CA PHE A 556 0.81 -2.57 4.78
C PHE A 556 2.00 -3.13 5.56
N ALA A 557 1.80 -3.52 6.82
CA ALA A 557 2.81 -4.22 7.63
C ALA A 557 3.30 -5.51 6.95
N SER A 558 2.37 -6.34 6.45
CA SER A 558 2.69 -7.58 5.76
C SER A 558 3.49 -7.38 4.47
N ARG A 559 3.25 -6.29 3.75
CA ARG A 559 4.02 -5.94 2.55
C ARG A 559 5.44 -5.50 2.87
N LEU A 560 5.68 -4.95 4.05
CA LEU A 560 7.02 -4.65 4.58
C LEU A 560 7.72 -5.87 5.21
N GLY A 561 7.19 -7.08 5.00
CA GLY A 561 7.76 -8.32 5.52
C GLY A 561 7.45 -8.58 6.99
N ILE A 562 6.54 -7.82 7.63
CA ILE A 562 6.16 -8.00 9.03
C ILE A 562 4.96 -8.92 9.13
N ARG A 563 5.09 -9.95 9.96
CA ARG A 563 3.96 -10.78 10.40
C ARG A 563 3.56 -10.40 11.81
N LEU A 564 2.55 -9.53 11.94
CA LEU A 564 2.05 -9.01 13.23
C LEU A 564 1.55 -10.13 14.16
N ASP A 565 1.14 -11.27 13.60
CA ASP A 565 0.76 -12.47 14.36
C ASP A 565 1.95 -13.14 15.07
N LYS A 566 3.17 -12.90 14.58
CA LYS A 566 4.41 -13.49 15.10
C LYS A 566 5.25 -12.49 15.90
N THR A 567 4.85 -11.22 15.98
CA THR A 567 5.61 -10.20 16.69
C THR A 567 5.32 -10.23 18.18
N HIS A 568 6.33 -9.91 18.99
CA HIS A 568 6.16 -9.82 20.44
C HIS A 568 5.20 -8.68 20.77
N ASN A 569 4.08 -9.01 21.42
CA ASN A 569 3.06 -8.07 21.90
C ASN A 569 2.37 -7.23 20.81
N GLY A 570 2.43 -7.65 19.55
CA GLY A 570 1.78 -6.94 18.44
C GLY A 570 2.44 -5.61 18.05
N VAL A 571 3.68 -5.35 18.49
CA VAL A 571 4.46 -4.17 18.08
C VAL A 571 5.59 -4.58 17.16
N ALA A 572 5.78 -3.83 16.07
CA ALA A 572 6.86 -4.06 15.12
C ALA A 572 7.51 -2.75 14.68
N VAL A 573 8.81 -2.79 14.43
CA VAL A 573 9.59 -1.65 13.95
C VAL A 573 10.28 -2.03 12.65
N VAL A 574 10.10 -1.22 11.62
CA VAL A 574 10.72 -1.41 10.31
C VAL A 574 11.33 -0.11 9.82
N LEU A 575 12.55 -0.20 9.32
CA LEU A 575 13.22 0.91 8.66
C LEU A 575 13.12 0.71 7.15
N VAL A 576 12.64 1.72 6.44
CA VAL A 576 12.49 1.72 4.98
C VAL A 576 13.37 2.82 4.40
N ASP A 577 14.30 2.41 3.55
CA ASP A 577 15.19 3.29 2.80
C ASP A 577 14.85 3.21 1.32
N ILE A 578 14.11 4.22 0.84
CA ILE A 578 13.70 4.29 -0.56
C ILE A 578 14.90 4.47 -1.49
N LYS A 579 15.96 5.17 -1.07
CA LYS A 579 17.11 5.45 -1.94
C LYS A 579 17.90 4.18 -2.25
N ASN A 580 18.03 3.30 -1.26
CA ASN A 580 18.75 2.03 -1.40
C ASN A 580 17.82 0.85 -1.73
N GLU A 581 16.52 1.10 -1.97
CA GLU A 581 15.49 0.07 -2.18
C GLU A 581 15.55 -1.05 -1.13
N ALA A 582 15.81 -0.66 0.12
CA ALA A 582 16.09 -1.57 1.22
C ALA A 582 15.09 -1.38 2.36
N GLN A 583 14.70 -2.49 2.96
CA GLN A 583 13.88 -2.52 4.18
C GLN A 583 14.56 -3.39 5.22
N TYR A 584 14.51 -2.96 6.48
CA TYR A 584 15.14 -3.62 7.61
C TYR A 584 14.11 -3.83 8.69
N VAL A 585 13.96 -5.06 9.18
CA VAL A 585 12.98 -5.41 10.20
C VAL A 585 13.70 -5.69 11.51
N MET A 586 13.28 -5.03 12.58
CA MET A 586 13.82 -5.30 13.91
C MET A 586 13.21 -6.61 14.45
N THR A 587 14.05 -7.61 14.68
CA THR A 587 13.62 -8.96 15.14
C THR A 587 13.62 -9.10 16.67
N SER A 588 14.40 -8.27 17.37
CA SER A 588 14.46 -8.24 18.82
C SER A 588 13.21 -7.60 19.43
N ALA A 589 12.94 -7.89 20.71
CA ALA A 589 11.82 -7.27 21.42
C ALA A 589 11.96 -5.74 21.44
N VAL A 590 10.87 -5.02 21.19
CA VAL A 590 10.87 -3.56 21.14
C VAL A 590 11.17 -2.99 22.54
N SER A 591 12.33 -2.36 22.68
CA SER A 591 12.80 -1.67 23.88
C SER A 591 13.63 -0.45 23.48
N LYS A 592 13.82 0.51 24.39
CA LYS A 592 14.61 1.72 24.14
C LYS A 592 16.03 1.38 23.67
N ARG A 593 16.68 0.44 24.35
CA ARG A 593 18.03 -0.04 24.03
C ARG A 593 18.09 -0.66 22.62
N ASN A 594 17.24 -1.64 22.35
CA ASN A 594 17.26 -2.35 21.07
C ASN A 594 16.94 -1.41 19.90
N LEU A 595 16.08 -0.42 20.11
CA LEU A 595 15.76 0.59 19.10
C LEU A 595 16.95 1.50 18.79
N VAL A 596 17.68 1.95 19.82
CA VAL A 596 18.90 2.75 19.67
C VAL A 596 19.97 1.94 18.93
N GLU A 597 20.24 0.70 19.38
CA GLU A 597 21.20 -0.19 18.70
C GLU A 597 20.80 -0.44 17.23
N PHE A 598 19.51 -0.64 16.95
CA PHE A 598 19.01 -0.82 15.59
C PHE A 598 19.25 0.42 14.70
N ILE A 599 19.04 1.62 15.23
CA ILE A 599 19.31 2.88 14.52
C ILE A 599 20.83 3.05 14.31
N GLU A 600 21.65 2.79 15.33
CA GLU A 600 23.11 2.89 15.21
C GLU A 600 23.66 1.91 14.16
N SER A 601 23.26 0.64 14.18
CA SER A 601 23.66 -0.33 13.16
C SER A 601 23.18 0.05 11.75
N TYR A 602 22.03 0.70 11.59
CA TYR A 602 21.63 1.26 10.29
C TYR A 602 22.59 2.38 9.85
N THR A 603 22.90 3.31 10.74
CA THR A 603 23.80 4.43 10.42
C THR A 603 25.21 3.96 10.06
N HIS A 604 25.69 2.87 10.67
CA HIS A 604 26.97 2.22 10.35
C HIS A 604 26.89 1.25 9.16
N SER A 605 25.72 1.07 8.52
CA SER A 605 25.49 0.14 7.40
C SER A 605 25.74 -1.33 7.73
N GLU A 606 25.53 -1.73 8.98
CA GLU A 606 25.71 -3.12 9.46
C GLU A 606 24.43 -3.97 9.30
N LEU A 607 23.29 -3.33 9.08
CA LEU A 607 22.02 -4.04 8.91
C LEU A 607 21.92 -4.72 7.55
N MET A 608 21.39 -5.94 7.55
CA MET A 608 21.08 -6.71 6.35
C MET A 608 19.64 -6.47 5.91
N ARG A 609 19.43 -6.20 4.61
CA ARG A 609 18.09 -6.01 4.04
C ARG A 609 17.25 -7.28 4.19
N VAL A 610 15.95 -7.10 4.46
CA VAL A 610 14.98 -8.19 4.58
C VAL A 610 14.20 -8.32 3.28
N LEU A 611 14.23 -9.52 2.70
CA LEU A 611 13.40 -9.89 1.55
C LEU A 611 12.20 -10.69 2.03
N ARG A 612 10.99 -10.33 1.61
CA ARG A 612 9.78 -11.07 1.96
C ARG A 612 9.80 -12.45 1.32
N THR A 613 9.33 -13.44 2.05
CA THR A 613 9.35 -14.83 1.62
C THR A 613 8.07 -15.54 2.02
N SER A 614 7.49 -16.28 1.08
CA SER A 614 6.35 -17.14 1.35
C SER A 614 6.75 -18.34 2.22
N THR A 615 5.82 -18.80 3.06
CA THR A 615 5.97 -20.05 3.82
C THR A 615 5.49 -21.28 3.05
N VAL A 616 4.94 -21.09 1.83
CA VAL A 616 4.51 -22.19 0.98
C VAL A 616 5.75 -22.86 0.41
N VAL A 617 6.09 -24.02 0.96
CA VAL A 617 7.10 -24.92 0.41
C VAL A 617 6.34 -26.04 -0.28
N SER A 618 6.48 -26.18 -1.60
CA SER A 618 6.02 -27.39 -2.27
C SER A 618 7.19 -28.37 -2.32
N GLU A 619 7.11 -29.44 -1.55
CA GLU A 619 8.02 -30.58 -1.71
C GLU A 619 7.43 -31.54 -2.75
N CYS A 620 8.23 -31.86 -3.76
CA CYS A 620 7.90 -32.88 -4.73
C CYS A 620 8.02 -34.27 -4.07
N GLY A 621 6.91 -34.82 -3.58
CA GLY A 621 6.85 -36.20 -3.12
C GLY A 621 6.98 -37.21 -4.28
N THR A 622 7.39 -38.43 -3.97
CA THR A 622 7.60 -39.56 -4.91
C THR A 622 6.29 -40.19 -5.41
N SER A 623 5.31 -39.39 -5.83
CA SER A 623 4.06 -39.89 -6.43
C SER A 623 4.13 -39.82 -7.95
N GLU A 624 4.00 -40.97 -8.62
CA GLU A 624 4.27 -41.20 -10.05
C GLU A 624 3.30 -40.50 -11.04
N GLU A 625 2.18 -39.92 -10.58
CA GLU A 625 1.11 -39.44 -11.47
C GLU A 625 1.19 -37.96 -11.88
N HIS A 626 1.97 -37.11 -11.21
CA HIS A 626 2.03 -35.67 -11.50
C HIS A 626 3.46 -35.17 -11.73
N SER A 627 3.69 -34.44 -12.84
CA SER A 627 4.97 -33.74 -13.06
C SER A 627 5.14 -32.71 -11.96
N CYS A 628 6.23 -32.82 -11.19
CA CYS A 628 6.44 -31.87 -10.13
C CYS A 628 7.08 -30.59 -10.65
N VAL A 629 6.45 -29.45 -10.37
CA VAL A 629 7.02 -28.13 -10.56
C VAL A 629 7.25 -27.53 -9.18
N ILE A 630 8.50 -27.22 -8.87
CA ILE A 630 8.89 -26.73 -7.54
C ILE A 630 8.45 -25.27 -7.39
N GLU A 631 7.71 -24.96 -6.33
CA GLU A 631 7.43 -23.60 -5.87
C GLU A 631 8.66 -23.03 -5.16
N LEU A 632 9.26 -22.02 -5.77
CA LEU A 632 10.38 -21.29 -5.19
C LEU A 632 9.88 -20.23 -4.21
N THR A 633 10.66 -20.07 -3.14
CA THR A 633 10.54 -18.97 -2.19
C THR A 633 11.76 -18.08 -2.31
N ALA A 634 11.71 -16.86 -1.77
CA ALA A 634 12.90 -15.98 -1.75
C ALA A 634 14.13 -16.64 -1.10
N LYS A 635 13.94 -17.56 -0.14
CA LYS A 635 15.02 -18.32 0.51
C LYS A 635 15.56 -19.46 -0.36
N THR A 636 14.69 -20.19 -1.04
CA THR A 636 15.08 -21.38 -1.83
C THR A 636 15.51 -21.03 -3.25
N PHE A 637 15.22 -19.82 -3.73
CA PHE A 637 15.52 -19.40 -5.10
C PHE A 637 17.00 -19.58 -5.45
N HIS A 638 17.91 -19.05 -4.63
CA HIS A 638 19.35 -19.12 -4.92
C HIS A 638 19.85 -20.57 -4.91
N GLN A 639 19.49 -21.34 -3.89
CA GLN A 639 19.89 -22.73 -3.73
C GLN A 639 19.42 -23.61 -4.90
N VAL A 640 18.17 -23.47 -5.34
CA VAL A 640 17.60 -24.32 -6.40
C VAL A 640 18.01 -23.84 -7.79
N VAL A 641 18.02 -22.53 -8.03
CA VAL A 641 18.23 -21.98 -9.38
C VAL A 641 19.72 -21.79 -9.70
N MET A 642 20.51 -21.33 -8.74
CA MET A 642 21.90 -20.87 -8.97
C MET A 642 22.95 -21.90 -8.55
N GLU A 643 22.81 -22.55 -7.38
CA GLU A 643 23.84 -23.47 -6.87
C GLU A 643 23.82 -24.85 -7.56
N GLN A 644 22.66 -25.29 -8.06
CA GLN A 644 22.53 -26.58 -8.74
C GLN A 644 23.08 -26.53 -10.17
N ASN A 645 23.92 -27.52 -10.51
CA ASN A 645 24.48 -27.68 -11.86
C ASN A 645 23.49 -28.37 -12.83
N GLN A 646 22.27 -27.85 -12.90
CA GLN A 646 21.19 -28.35 -13.76
C GLN A 646 20.62 -27.20 -14.59
N ASP A 647 20.01 -27.51 -15.73
CA ASP A 647 19.27 -26.52 -16.52
C ASP A 647 17.95 -26.21 -15.77
N VAL A 648 17.65 -24.95 -15.48
CA VAL A 648 16.47 -24.57 -14.67
C VAL A 648 15.57 -23.61 -15.44
N VAL A 649 14.28 -23.92 -15.55
CA VAL A 649 13.27 -23.04 -16.14
C VAL A 649 12.42 -22.46 -15.02
N VAL A 650 12.35 -21.14 -14.92
CA VAL A 650 11.61 -20.45 -13.86
C VAL A 650 10.41 -19.72 -14.46
N PHE A 651 9.21 -20.04 -13.97
CA PHE A 651 7.96 -19.33 -14.29
C PHE A 651 7.63 -18.31 -13.20
N TYR A 652 7.72 -17.03 -13.54
CA TYR A 652 7.35 -15.92 -12.67
C TYR A 652 5.88 -15.57 -12.87
N TYR A 653 5.11 -15.60 -11.78
CA TYR A 653 3.67 -15.35 -11.81
C TYR A 653 3.17 -14.60 -10.57
N THR A 654 1.91 -14.17 -10.64
CA THR A 654 1.13 -13.65 -9.51
C THR A 654 -0.26 -14.29 -9.50
N HIS A 655 -0.92 -14.35 -8.34
CA HIS A 655 -2.22 -15.04 -8.21
C HIS A 655 -3.38 -14.27 -8.88
N TRP A 656 -3.30 -12.94 -8.92
CA TRP A 656 -4.33 -12.07 -9.49
C TRP A 656 -4.20 -11.88 -11.01
N CYS A 657 -3.13 -12.38 -11.62
CA CYS A 657 -2.86 -12.24 -13.05
C CYS A 657 -3.64 -13.29 -13.87
N GLY A 658 -4.69 -12.87 -14.57
CA GLY A 658 -5.50 -13.75 -15.43
C GLY A 658 -4.70 -14.42 -16.55
N PHE A 659 -3.76 -13.71 -17.19
CA PHE A 659 -2.87 -14.26 -18.22
C PHE A 659 -1.95 -15.37 -17.66
N CYS A 660 -1.52 -15.23 -16.41
CA CYS A 660 -0.66 -16.19 -15.75
C CYS A 660 -1.37 -17.53 -15.56
N ALA A 661 -2.67 -17.52 -15.23
CA ALA A 661 -3.47 -18.73 -15.15
C ALA A 661 -3.55 -19.47 -16.50
N GLY A 662 -3.72 -18.74 -17.60
CA GLY A 662 -3.73 -19.32 -18.95
C GLY A 662 -2.40 -19.96 -19.35
N VAL A 663 -1.29 -19.24 -19.13
CA VAL A 663 0.07 -19.74 -19.46
C VAL A 663 0.50 -20.87 -18.54
N LEU A 664 0.06 -20.90 -17.28
CA LEU A 664 0.40 -21.94 -16.32
C LEU A 664 0.03 -23.34 -16.83
N HIS A 665 -1.14 -23.52 -17.46
CA HIS A 665 -1.52 -24.82 -18.04
C HIS A 665 -0.56 -25.28 -19.15
N LEU A 666 -0.10 -24.35 -20.00
CA LEU A 666 0.87 -24.63 -21.05
C LEU A 666 2.23 -24.97 -20.45
N TYR A 667 2.67 -24.20 -19.46
CA TYR A 667 3.92 -24.42 -18.73
C TYR A 667 3.95 -25.80 -18.04
N LEU A 668 2.88 -26.17 -17.33
CA LEU A 668 2.74 -27.48 -16.72
C LEU A 668 2.72 -28.61 -17.76
N THR A 669 2.11 -28.38 -18.93
CA THR A 669 2.12 -29.36 -20.03
C THR A 669 3.53 -29.61 -20.54
N VAL A 670 4.34 -28.55 -20.69
CA VAL A 670 5.75 -28.67 -21.09
C VAL A 670 6.58 -29.32 -19.99
N ALA A 671 6.36 -28.98 -18.72
CA ALA A 671 7.01 -29.66 -17.59
C ALA A 671 6.69 -31.16 -17.55
N ARG A 672 5.44 -31.55 -17.87
CA ARG A 672 5.07 -32.97 -18.06
C ARG A 672 5.80 -33.62 -19.21
N TYR A 673 5.96 -32.91 -20.31
CA TYR A 673 6.67 -33.40 -21.48
C TYR A 673 8.12 -33.75 -21.16
N PHE A 674 8.79 -32.96 -20.31
CA PHE A 674 10.18 -33.17 -19.89
C PHE A 674 10.34 -33.95 -18.57
N ARG A 675 9.31 -34.64 -18.07
CA ARG A 675 9.33 -35.30 -16.75
C ARG A 675 10.51 -36.27 -16.56
N ASP A 676 10.84 -37.02 -17.60
CA ASP A 676 11.88 -38.07 -17.52
C ASP A 676 13.30 -37.51 -17.70
N VAL A 677 13.44 -36.19 -17.88
CA VAL A 677 14.72 -35.53 -18.13
C VAL A 677 15.29 -34.97 -16.82
N THR A 678 16.15 -35.76 -16.18
CA THR A 678 16.71 -35.46 -14.84
C THR A 678 17.59 -34.22 -14.72
N ASP A 679 18.18 -33.76 -15.83
CA ASP A 679 19.13 -32.64 -15.84
C ASP A 679 18.43 -31.29 -16.10
N LEU A 680 17.09 -31.28 -16.20
CA LEU A 680 16.25 -30.12 -16.45
C LEU A 680 15.16 -30.00 -15.38
N VAL A 681 15.10 -28.86 -14.68
CA VAL A 681 14.14 -28.63 -13.60
C VAL A 681 13.17 -27.51 -13.98
N PHE A 682 11.88 -27.77 -13.84
CA PHE A 682 10.83 -26.76 -13.98
C PHE A 682 10.44 -26.25 -12.59
N THR A 683 10.42 -24.93 -12.46
CA THR A 683 10.13 -24.24 -11.19
C THR A 683 9.22 -23.06 -11.44
N ARG A 684 8.53 -22.61 -10.41
CA ARG A 684 7.73 -21.39 -10.46
C ARG A 684 7.90 -20.56 -9.21
N VAL A 685 7.78 -19.26 -9.34
CA VAL A 685 7.87 -18.32 -8.21
C VAL A 685 6.72 -17.35 -8.27
N ASN A 686 5.96 -17.27 -7.17
CA ASN A 686 5.00 -16.20 -6.98
C ASN A 686 5.75 -14.92 -6.57
N ALA A 687 5.93 -14.01 -7.52
CA ALA A 687 6.63 -12.75 -7.30
C ALA A 687 5.82 -11.73 -6.48
N ASP A 688 4.50 -11.93 -6.34
CA ASP A 688 3.67 -11.12 -5.43
C ASP A 688 3.84 -11.55 -3.98
N SER A 689 4.37 -12.75 -3.70
CA SER A 689 4.57 -13.30 -2.35
C SER A 689 6.03 -13.42 -1.92
N ASN A 690 6.98 -13.19 -2.83
CA ASN A 690 8.41 -13.32 -2.60
C ASN A 690 9.16 -12.15 -3.21
N ASP A 691 10.00 -11.49 -2.41
CA ASP A 691 10.89 -10.45 -2.89
C ASP A 691 12.21 -11.12 -3.25
N LEU A 692 12.63 -11.00 -4.52
CA LEU A 692 13.90 -11.54 -4.99
C LEU A 692 14.95 -10.42 -5.06
N PRO A 693 16.25 -10.75 -4.99
CA PRO A 693 17.31 -9.82 -5.35
C PRO A 693 17.04 -9.18 -6.72
N TRP A 694 17.43 -7.90 -6.88
CA TRP A 694 17.08 -7.09 -8.05
C TRP A 694 17.50 -7.76 -9.38
N GLU A 695 18.59 -8.52 -9.36
CA GLU A 695 19.13 -9.30 -10.49
C GLU A 695 18.13 -10.34 -11.04
N PHE A 696 17.22 -10.81 -10.18
CA PHE A 696 16.23 -11.84 -10.49
C PHE A 696 14.80 -11.31 -10.54
N THR A 697 14.62 -9.99 -10.43
CA THR A 697 13.29 -9.37 -10.51
C THR A 697 12.82 -9.23 -11.96
N VAL A 698 11.50 -9.27 -12.15
CA VAL A 698 10.86 -9.17 -13.47
C VAL A 698 9.81 -8.06 -13.45
N THR A 699 9.68 -7.35 -14.56
CA THR A 699 8.78 -6.20 -14.68
C THR A 699 7.37 -6.58 -15.16
N THR A 700 7.22 -7.71 -15.84
CA THR A 700 5.97 -8.15 -16.45
C THR A 700 5.61 -9.58 -16.03
N PHE A 701 4.30 -9.86 -15.99
CA PHE A 701 3.78 -11.18 -15.67
C PHE A 701 2.80 -11.66 -16.75
N PRO A 702 2.87 -12.95 -17.16
CA PRO A 702 3.86 -13.94 -16.75
C PRO A 702 5.20 -13.81 -17.50
N THR A 703 6.30 -14.10 -16.80
CA THR A 703 7.67 -14.14 -17.36
C THR A 703 8.27 -15.54 -17.21
N ILE A 704 9.00 -16.01 -18.22
CA ILE A 704 9.70 -17.30 -18.19
C ILE A 704 11.18 -17.05 -18.46
N LEU A 705 12.03 -17.47 -17.51
CA LEU A 705 13.48 -17.41 -17.64
C LEU A 705 14.07 -18.82 -17.71
N PHE A 706 15.15 -18.96 -18.47
CA PHE A 706 15.95 -20.18 -18.56
C PHE A 706 17.34 -19.92 -18.00
N PHE A 707 17.77 -20.74 -17.04
CA PHE A 707 19.07 -20.67 -16.36
C PHE A 707 19.91 -21.90 -16.72
N PRO A 708 20.85 -21.78 -17.67
CA PRO A 708 21.61 -22.93 -18.16
C PRO A 708 22.58 -23.49 -17.12
N ALA A 709 22.80 -24.82 -17.15
CA ALA A 709 23.76 -25.50 -16.30
C ALA A 709 25.19 -24.97 -16.53
N GLY A 710 25.90 -24.62 -15.45
CA GLY A 710 27.29 -24.15 -15.49
C GLY A 710 27.53 -22.74 -16.04
N ARG A 711 26.48 -21.99 -16.39
CA ARG A 711 26.54 -20.61 -16.90
C ARG A 711 25.24 -19.87 -16.57
N LYS A 712 24.96 -19.77 -15.26
CA LYS A 712 23.69 -19.23 -14.73
C LYS A 712 23.52 -17.74 -15.00
N GLU A 713 24.64 -17.04 -15.08
CA GLU A 713 24.76 -15.64 -15.49
C GLU A 713 24.25 -15.37 -16.91
N ASP A 714 24.33 -16.36 -17.81
CA ASP A 714 23.79 -16.29 -19.18
C ASP A 714 22.29 -16.66 -19.23
N SER A 715 21.53 -16.30 -18.20
CA SER A 715 20.10 -16.57 -18.17
C SER A 715 19.37 -15.87 -19.33
N VAL A 716 18.37 -16.53 -19.90
CA VAL A 716 17.68 -16.06 -21.11
C VAL A 716 16.20 -15.89 -20.83
N HIS A 717 15.67 -14.75 -21.25
CA HIS A 717 14.25 -14.44 -21.21
C HIS A 717 13.48 -15.01 -22.41
N PHE A 718 12.30 -15.58 -22.17
CA PHE A 718 11.42 -16.02 -23.26
C PHE A 718 10.99 -14.84 -24.14
N PRO A 719 11.23 -14.86 -25.47
CA PRO A 719 11.02 -13.67 -26.29
C PRO A 719 9.56 -13.14 -26.29
N ASP A 720 9.38 -11.83 -26.05
CA ASP A 720 8.05 -11.21 -25.94
C ASP A 720 7.24 -11.23 -27.23
N HIS A 721 7.92 -11.23 -28.39
CA HIS A 721 7.28 -11.28 -29.71
C HIS A 721 6.74 -12.66 -30.07
N LEU A 722 7.11 -13.70 -29.34
CA LEU A 722 6.63 -15.06 -29.57
C LEU A 722 5.38 -15.34 -28.72
N ALA A 723 4.37 -15.95 -29.35
CA ALA A 723 3.22 -16.46 -28.62
C ALA A 723 3.67 -17.55 -27.63
N LYS A 724 3.24 -17.44 -26.37
CA LYS A 724 3.48 -18.46 -25.34
C LYS A 724 2.60 -19.67 -25.65
N SER A 725 3.13 -20.62 -26.42
CA SER A 725 2.47 -21.87 -26.83
C SER A 725 3.34 -23.07 -26.46
N VAL A 726 2.76 -24.27 -26.35
CA VAL A 726 3.52 -25.49 -26.04
C VAL A 726 4.70 -25.71 -27.02
N PRO A 727 4.52 -25.60 -28.36
CA PRO A 727 5.64 -25.75 -29.30
C PRO A 727 6.74 -24.70 -29.10
N ASN A 728 6.37 -23.43 -28.89
CA ASN A 728 7.36 -22.36 -28.73
C ASN A 728 8.13 -22.50 -27.42
N LEU A 729 7.47 -22.93 -26.34
CA LEU A 729 8.11 -23.19 -25.05
C LEU A 729 9.05 -24.39 -25.12
N ILE A 730 8.66 -25.48 -25.78
CA ILE A 730 9.55 -26.64 -26.02
C ILE A 730 10.78 -26.19 -26.82
N ASN A 731 10.56 -25.44 -27.90
CA ASN A 731 11.66 -24.95 -28.74
C ASN A 731 12.59 -24.02 -27.95
N PHE A 732 12.05 -23.12 -27.14
CA PHE A 732 12.84 -22.24 -26.27
C PHE A 732 13.72 -23.05 -25.30
N VAL A 733 13.15 -24.02 -24.58
CA VAL A 733 13.90 -24.89 -23.67
C VAL A 733 15.01 -25.64 -24.42
N LEU A 734 14.69 -26.28 -25.55
CA LEU A 734 15.67 -27.02 -26.34
C LEU A 734 16.72 -26.13 -27.00
N GLN A 735 16.41 -24.88 -27.31
CA GLN A 735 17.35 -23.93 -27.92
C GLN A 735 18.45 -23.55 -26.92
N HIS A 736 18.08 -23.33 -25.65
CA HIS A 736 19.00 -22.86 -24.61
C HIS A 736 19.57 -23.98 -23.72
N ALA A 737 18.98 -25.18 -23.77
CA ALA A 737 19.49 -26.40 -23.15
C ALA A 737 20.95 -26.71 -23.51
N SER A 738 21.67 -27.32 -22.57
CA SER A 738 22.98 -27.92 -22.83
C SER A 738 22.90 -28.96 -23.96
N LYS A 739 23.97 -29.12 -24.75
CA LYS A 739 23.94 -30.04 -25.92
C LYS A 739 23.65 -31.49 -25.51
N SER A 740 24.20 -31.91 -24.37
CA SER A 740 23.91 -33.19 -23.72
C SER A 740 22.42 -33.34 -23.41
N LEU A 741 21.79 -32.29 -22.90
CA LEU A 741 20.36 -32.27 -22.61
C LEU A 741 19.52 -32.36 -23.88
N LYS A 742 19.88 -31.65 -24.96
CA LYS A 742 19.16 -31.73 -26.25
C LYS A 742 19.13 -33.16 -26.79
N VAL A 743 20.25 -33.86 -26.72
CA VAL A 743 20.36 -35.25 -27.17
C VAL A 743 19.58 -36.18 -26.24
N ARG A 744 19.68 -36.01 -24.92
CA ARG A 744 18.94 -36.83 -23.95
C ARG A 744 17.43 -36.61 -24.09
N ALA A 745 16.98 -35.36 -24.17
CA ALA A 745 15.58 -35.03 -24.40
C ALA A 745 15.08 -35.64 -25.71
N ALA A 746 15.82 -35.51 -26.82
CA ALA A 746 15.42 -36.12 -28.09
C ALA A 746 15.29 -37.66 -28.02
N LEU A 747 16.06 -38.33 -27.16
CA LEU A 747 15.98 -39.77 -26.95
C LEU A 747 14.84 -40.17 -26.02
N GLU A 748 14.67 -39.48 -24.90
CA GLU A 748 13.61 -39.80 -23.91
C GLU A 748 12.21 -39.43 -24.44
N LEU A 749 12.11 -38.42 -25.31
CA LEU A 749 10.83 -37.95 -25.89
C LEU A 749 10.36 -38.78 -27.10
N CYS A 750 11.17 -39.71 -27.61
CA CYS A 750 10.89 -40.43 -28.85
C CYS A 750 10.21 -41.77 -28.56
N SER A 751 8.96 -41.93 -28.99
CA SER A 751 8.20 -43.18 -28.89
C SER A 751 8.87 -44.32 -29.66
N GLY A 752 8.48 -45.58 -29.40
CA GLY A 752 9.01 -46.73 -30.15
C GLY A 752 8.84 -46.60 -31.68
N SER A 753 7.73 -46.01 -32.14
CA SER A 753 7.50 -45.72 -33.56
C SER A 753 8.38 -44.57 -34.08
N CYS A 754 8.64 -43.54 -33.27
CA CYS A 754 9.58 -42.46 -33.58
C CYS A 754 11.01 -43.00 -33.77
N ILE A 755 11.46 -43.90 -32.88
CA ILE A 755 12.78 -44.56 -32.98
C ILE A 755 12.87 -45.36 -34.28
N GLN A 756 11.83 -46.10 -34.63
CA GLN A 756 11.81 -46.94 -35.83
C GLN A 756 11.78 -46.11 -37.13
N SER A 757 11.01 -45.01 -37.15
CA SER A 757 10.99 -44.05 -38.27
C SER A 757 12.35 -43.35 -38.44
N ASN A 758 12.96 -42.90 -37.34
CA ASN A 758 14.28 -42.27 -37.38
C ASN A 758 15.37 -43.26 -37.80
N LYS A 759 15.26 -44.54 -37.41
CA LYS A 759 16.14 -45.61 -37.86
C LYS A 759 16.04 -45.83 -39.38
N HIS A 760 14.83 -45.80 -39.94
CA HIS A 760 14.62 -45.90 -41.39
C HIS A 760 15.24 -44.70 -42.12
N ASN A 761 14.92 -43.49 -41.69
CA ASN A 761 15.40 -42.25 -42.33
C ASN A 761 16.92 -42.11 -42.25
N THR A 762 17.53 -42.51 -41.13
CA THR A 762 19.00 -42.51 -40.99
C THR A 762 19.65 -43.57 -41.88
N ALA A 763 19.06 -44.77 -42.04
CA ALA A 763 19.55 -45.77 -43.00
C ALA A 763 19.52 -45.25 -44.44
N GLU A 764 18.47 -44.54 -44.82
CA GLU A 764 18.34 -43.93 -46.14
C GLU A 764 19.36 -42.81 -46.36
N ALA A 765 19.54 -41.93 -45.36
CA ALA A 765 20.55 -40.87 -45.40
C ALA A 765 21.98 -41.44 -45.53
N ILE A 766 22.31 -42.54 -44.84
CA ILE A 766 23.60 -43.23 -44.99
C ILE A 766 23.81 -43.68 -46.43
N LYS A 767 22.79 -44.30 -47.05
CA LYS A 767 22.88 -44.74 -48.46
C LYS A 767 23.13 -43.57 -49.39
N THR A 768 22.42 -42.45 -49.20
CA THR A 768 22.60 -41.23 -50.00
C THR A 768 23.99 -40.63 -49.84
N LEU A 769 24.48 -40.49 -48.60
CA LEU A 769 25.83 -39.99 -48.33
C LEU A 769 26.91 -40.90 -48.92
N GLN A 770 26.74 -42.22 -48.87
CA GLN A 770 27.66 -43.16 -49.49
C GLN A 770 27.74 -42.97 -51.02
N ARG A 771 26.60 -42.75 -51.69
CA ARG A 771 26.55 -42.44 -53.13
C ARG A 771 27.26 -41.13 -53.46
N GLU A 772 27.08 -40.11 -52.63
CA GLU A 772 27.76 -38.82 -52.83
C GLU A 772 29.28 -38.94 -52.63
N VAL A 773 29.73 -39.68 -51.61
CA VAL A 773 31.15 -39.93 -51.36
C VAL A 773 31.78 -40.70 -52.53
N THR A 774 31.14 -41.75 -53.03
CA THR A 774 31.65 -42.50 -54.19
C THR A 774 31.68 -41.65 -55.46
N PHE A 775 30.66 -40.83 -55.70
CA PHE A 775 30.62 -39.87 -56.81
C PHE A 775 31.76 -38.86 -56.72
N LEU A 776 31.96 -38.22 -55.58
CA LEU A 776 33.06 -37.28 -55.36
C LEU A 776 34.42 -37.96 -55.49
N SER A 777 34.55 -39.20 -55.01
CA SER A 777 35.78 -40.00 -55.15
C SER A 777 36.12 -40.24 -56.63
N SER A 778 35.13 -40.63 -57.44
CA SER A 778 35.32 -40.82 -58.89
C SER A 778 35.70 -39.53 -59.63
N LYS A 779 35.07 -38.38 -59.29
CA LYS A 779 35.41 -37.08 -59.87
C LYS A 779 36.83 -36.65 -59.50
N THR A 780 37.20 -36.85 -58.23
CA THR A 780 38.55 -36.57 -57.73
C THR A 780 39.57 -37.39 -58.53
N LEU A 781 39.33 -38.69 -58.74
CA LEU A 781 40.22 -39.56 -59.52
C LEU A 781 40.38 -39.09 -60.98
N LYS A 782 39.26 -38.74 -61.66
CA LYS A 782 39.27 -38.25 -63.06
C LYS A 782 40.09 -36.96 -63.21
N ILE A 783 39.89 -35.99 -62.31
CA ILE A 783 40.65 -34.73 -62.32
C ILE A 783 42.13 -35.01 -62.04
N THR A 784 42.45 -35.88 -61.07
CA THR A 784 43.84 -36.23 -60.72
C THR A 784 44.58 -36.85 -61.91
N HIS A 785 43.93 -37.75 -62.66
CA HIS A 785 44.50 -38.34 -63.87
C HIS A 785 44.75 -37.28 -64.96
N ARG A 786 43.77 -36.42 -65.23
CA ARG A 786 43.89 -35.35 -66.24
C ARG A 786 44.98 -34.33 -65.87
N LEU A 787 45.13 -34.04 -64.58
CA LEU A 787 46.22 -33.21 -64.07
C LEU A 787 47.60 -33.85 -64.32
N GLY A 788 47.71 -35.17 -64.10
CA GLY A 788 48.93 -35.93 -64.40
C GLY A 788 49.31 -35.85 -65.89
N GLN A 789 48.34 -35.98 -66.80
CA GLN A 789 48.56 -35.83 -68.24
C GLN A 789 49.05 -34.42 -68.62
N LEU A 790 48.43 -33.37 -68.08
CA LEU A 790 48.83 -31.99 -68.36
C LEU A 790 50.21 -31.65 -67.79
N LYS A 791 50.54 -32.15 -66.59
CA LYS A 791 51.88 -32.01 -66.01
C LYS A 791 52.95 -32.73 -66.84
N HIS A 792 52.62 -33.91 -67.39
CA HIS A 792 53.50 -34.63 -68.29
C HIS A 792 53.75 -33.87 -69.59
N MET A 793 52.69 -33.34 -70.23
CA MET A 793 52.81 -32.43 -71.39
C MET A 793 53.66 -31.21 -71.07
N GLN A 794 53.51 -30.63 -69.87
CA GLN A 794 54.31 -29.49 -69.43
C GLN A 794 55.80 -29.86 -69.30
N THR A 795 56.10 -31.08 -68.86
CA THR A 795 57.49 -31.56 -68.77
C THR A 795 58.11 -31.76 -70.16
N LEU A 796 57.32 -32.23 -71.14
CA LEU A 796 57.74 -32.37 -72.53
C LEU A 796 58.00 -31.00 -73.18
N LEU A 797 57.07 -30.04 -73.02
CA LEU A 797 57.24 -28.67 -73.50
C LEU A 797 58.47 -27.98 -72.89
N LYS A 798 58.77 -28.25 -71.62
CA LYS A 798 59.97 -27.72 -70.96
C LYS A 798 61.26 -28.28 -71.55
N ARG A 799 61.27 -29.55 -71.97
CA ARG A 799 62.41 -30.17 -72.67
C ARG A 799 62.58 -29.62 -74.09
N GLU A 800 61.49 -29.39 -74.82
CA GLU A 800 61.53 -28.75 -76.14
C GLU A 800 62.06 -27.31 -76.06
N PHE A 801 61.68 -26.56 -75.01
CA PHE A 801 62.15 -25.20 -74.79
C PHE A 801 63.68 -25.08 -74.67
N ASP A 802 64.36 -26.09 -74.12
CA ASP A 802 65.81 -26.11 -73.95
C ASP A 802 66.58 -26.27 -75.27
N HIS A 803 65.92 -26.71 -76.36
CA HIS A 803 66.55 -27.05 -77.65
C HIS A 803 66.28 -26.08 -78.81
N VAL A 804 65.61 -24.93 -78.56
CA VAL A 804 65.04 -24.06 -79.60
C VAL A 804 65.63 -22.62 -79.58
N THR A 805 65.73 -21.96 -80.74
CA THR A 805 66.28 -20.59 -80.91
C THR A 805 65.22 -19.49 -81.08
N GLY A 806 65.54 -18.27 -80.62
CA GLY A 806 64.87 -16.98 -80.87
C GLY A 806 63.34 -17.01 -81.00
N ASP A 807 62.86 -16.93 -82.23
CA ASP A 807 61.44 -16.72 -82.57
C ASP A 807 60.52 -17.90 -82.18
N GLN A 808 61.03 -19.14 -82.16
CA GLN A 808 60.24 -20.31 -81.75
C GLN A 808 60.07 -20.40 -80.21
N LYS A 809 60.89 -19.69 -79.43
CA LYS A 809 60.76 -19.66 -77.95
C LYS A 809 59.55 -18.86 -77.50
N GLU A 810 59.17 -17.79 -78.20
CA GLU A 810 58.00 -16.97 -77.84
C GLU A 810 56.69 -17.77 -77.94
N GLU A 811 56.53 -18.59 -78.99
CA GLU A 811 55.36 -19.44 -79.16
C GLU A 811 55.26 -20.53 -78.06
N LEU A 812 56.40 -21.11 -77.68
CA LEU A 812 56.50 -22.09 -76.57
C LEU A 812 56.20 -21.46 -75.20
N ILE A 813 56.57 -20.20 -74.97
CA ILE A 813 56.26 -19.46 -73.74
C ILE A 813 54.74 -19.25 -73.61
N VAL A 814 54.06 -18.85 -74.69
CA VAL A 814 52.59 -18.66 -74.70
C VAL A 814 51.87 -20.00 -74.48
N LYS A 815 52.32 -21.07 -75.13
CA LYS A 815 51.78 -22.44 -74.93
C LYS A 815 52.01 -22.95 -73.50
N ASN A 816 53.17 -22.70 -72.91
CA ASN A 816 53.46 -23.08 -71.52
C ASN A 816 52.64 -22.24 -70.52
N GLY A 817 52.48 -20.94 -70.75
CA GLY A 817 51.64 -20.07 -69.91
C GLY A 817 50.16 -20.48 -69.89
N THR A 818 49.60 -20.80 -71.07
CA THR A 818 48.22 -21.33 -71.17
C THR A 818 48.07 -22.70 -70.51
N LEU A 819 49.09 -23.56 -70.56
CA LEU A 819 49.10 -24.85 -69.86
C LEU A 819 49.20 -24.70 -68.34
N CYS A 820 50.06 -23.79 -67.84
CA CYS A 820 50.18 -23.44 -66.41
C CYS A 820 48.84 -22.97 -65.83
N ASN A 821 48.13 -22.08 -66.53
CA ASN A 821 46.82 -21.61 -66.10
C ASN A 821 45.80 -22.76 -66.00
N LYS A 822 45.77 -23.66 -66.98
CA LYS A 822 44.89 -24.84 -66.96
C LYS A 822 45.22 -25.79 -65.80
N ILE A 823 46.50 -26.00 -65.49
CA ILE A 823 46.94 -26.83 -64.35
C ILE A 823 46.51 -26.16 -63.03
N GLY A 824 46.77 -24.87 -62.85
CA GLY A 824 46.41 -24.15 -61.61
C GLY A 824 44.91 -24.15 -61.33
N VAL A 825 44.07 -23.97 -62.35
CA VAL A 825 42.60 -24.06 -62.21
C VAL A 825 42.16 -25.46 -61.78
N LEU A 826 42.72 -26.51 -62.38
CA LEU A 826 42.39 -27.89 -62.05
C LEU A 826 42.92 -28.32 -60.67
N GLU A 827 44.07 -27.80 -60.22
CA GLU A 827 44.60 -28.01 -58.87
C GLU A 827 43.67 -27.40 -57.81
N LYS A 828 43.25 -26.15 -58.00
CA LYS A 828 42.29 -25.48 -57.10
C LYS A 828 40.95 -26.25 -57.06
N TYR A 829 40.46 -26.71 -58.20
CA TYR A 829 39.25 -27.50 -58.28
C TYR A 829 39.38 -28.87 -57.59
N LEU A 830 40.55 -29.52 -57.70
CA LEU A 830 40.83 -30.79 -57.04
C LEU A 830 40.80 -30.67 -55.51
N ASP A 831 41.35 -29.59 -54.96
CA ASP A 831 41.33 -29.35 -53.51
C ASP A 831 39.92 -29.10 -52.98
N ILE A 832 39.09 -28.34 -53.72
CA ILE A 832 37.66 -28.17 -53.39
C ILE A 832 36.93 -29.51 -53.35
N LEU A 833 37.18 -30.39 -54.34
CA LEU A 833 36.57 -31.73 -54.39
C LEU A 833 37.03 -32.60 -53.22
N LYS A 834 38.33 -32.57 -52.86
CA LYS A 834 38.87 -33.31 -51.71
C LYS A 834 38.25 -32.84 -50.38
N GLN A 835 38.10 -31.53 -50.17
CA GLN A 835 37.46 -30.97 -48.98
C GLN A 835 35.99 -31.38 -48.88
N ARG A 836 35.23 -31.27 -50.00
CA ARG A 836 33.83 -31.70 -50.05
C ARG A 836 33.69 -33.19 -49.76
N ARG A 837 34.57 -34.03 -50.31
CA ARG A 837 34.60 -35.48 -50.04
C ARG A 837 34.81 -35.76 -48.56
N LYS A 838 35.85 -35.16 -47.95
CA LYS A 838 36.15 -35.33 -46.51
C LYS A 838 34.97 -34.94 -45.62
N ARG A 839 34.28 -33.83 -45.94
CA ARG A 839 33.07 -33.39 -45.21
C ARG A 839 31.94 -34.42 -45.30
N LYS A 840 31.69 -34.99 -46.49
CA LYS A 840 30.66 -36.01 -46.71
C LYS A 840 31.02 -37.36 -46.07
N GLU A 841 32.29 -37.73 -46.03
CA GLU A 841 32.79 -38.89 -45.29
C GLU A 841 32.54 -38.75 -43.78
N THR A 842 32.86 -37.59 -43.20
CA THR A 842 32.57 -37.32 -41.77
C THR A 842 31.06 -37.39 -41.49
N GLN A 843 30.21 -36.83 -42.35
CA GLN A 843 28.75 -36.94 -42.22
C GLN A 843 28.27 -38.39 -42.31
N SER A 844 28.86 -39.20 -43.20
CA SER A 844 28.54 -40.62 -43.34
C SER A 844 28.89 -41.43 -42.08
N VAL A 845 30.04 -41.14 -41.47
CA VAL A 845 30.44 -41.76 -40.18
C VAL A 845 29.46 -41.37 -39.07
N CYS A 846 29.15 -40.08 -38.92
CA CYS A 846 28.15 -39.61 -37.94
C CYS A 846 26.79 -40.31 -38.10
N ALA A 847 26.31 -40.46 -39.34
CA ALA A 847 25.03 -41.08 -39.62
C ALA A 847 25.03 -42.59 -39.27
N LYS A 848 26.13 -43.30 -39.54
CA LYS A 848 26.31 -44.72 -39.18
C LYS A 848 26.33 -44.93 -37.67
N ASP A 849 27.00 -44.05 -36.94
CA ASP A 849 27.04 -44.10 -35.47
C ASP A 849 25.65 -43.84 -34.89
N LEU A 850 24.91 -42.85 -35.41
CA LEU A 850 23.52 -42.58 -35.01
C LEU A 850 22.61 -43.78 -35.30
N TYR A 851 22.78 -44.45 -36.45
CA TYR A 851 22.04 -45.67 -36.78
C TYR A 851 22.38 -46.84 -35.82
N LYS A 852 23.64 -46.97 -35.40
CA LYS A 852 24.08 -47.95 -34.39
C LYS A 852 23.44 -47.68 -33.03
N VAL A 853 23.30 -46.41 -32.66
CA VAL A 853 22.63 -45.94 -31.43
C VAL A 853 21.13 -46.25 -31.49
N LEU A 854 20.45 -45.96 -32.60
CA LEU A 854 19.02 -46.26 -32.79
C LEU A 854 18.71 -47.76 -32.91
N SER A 855 19.70 -48.59 -33.27
CA SER A 855 19.54 -50.04 -33.42
C SER A 855 19.84 -50.84 -32.16
N THR A 856 20.56 -50.26 -31.19
CA THR A 856 20.88 -50.89 -29.90
C THR A 856 19.83 -50.63 -28.82
N SER A 857 18.87 -49.73 -29.04
CA SER A 857 17.81 -49.44 -28.06
C SER A 857 16.74 -50.56 -27.98
N ARG A 858 17.08 -51.70 -27.39
CA ARG A 858 16.09 -52.65 -26.85
C ARG A 858 15.97 -52.44 -25.34
N SER A 859 15.05 -51.55 -24.95
CA SER A 859 14.27 -51.64 -23.70
C SER A 859 15.01 -51.98 -22.39
N SER A 860 15.96 -51.16 -21.95
CA SER A 860 16.22 -50.99 -20.50
C SER A 860 16.72 -49.58 -20.17
N HIS A 861 16.26 -49.00 -19.05
CA HIS A 861 16.70 -47.68 -18.56
C HIS A 861 18.23 -47.60 -18.35
N LEU A 862 18.87 -48.73 -18.03
CA LEU A 862 20.31 -48.82 -17.76
C LEU A 862 21.18 -48.69 -19.03
N GLU A 863 20.69 -49.17 -20.17
CA GLU A 863 21.40 -49.03 -21.46
C GLU A 863 21.30 -47.61 -22.05
N ARG A 864 20.20 -46.89 -21.80
CA ARG A 864 20.04 -45.47 -22.18
C ARG A 864 21.10 -44.58 -21.52
N TYR A 865 21.44 -44.84 -20.25
CA TYR A 865 22.49 -44.10 -19.52
C TYR A 865 23.89 -44.29 -20.13
N ARG A 866 24.25 -45.52 -20.53
CA ARG A 866 25.51 -45.80 -21.25
C ARG A 866 25.53 -45.13 -22.62
N LEU A 867 24.39 -45.06 -23.30
CA LEU A 867 24.22 -44.39 -24.60
C LEU A 867 24.51 -42.88 -24.52
N VAL A 868 23.95 -42.21 -23.50
CA VAL A 868 24.17 -40.77 -23.27
C VAL A 868 25.63 -40.47 -22.96
N SER A 869 26.30 -41.32 -22.17
CA SER A 869 27.74 -41.22 -21.89
C SER A 869 28.61 -41.38 -23.14
N LEU A 870 28.26 -42.32 -24.03
CA LEU A 870 28.94 -42.52 -25.32
C LEU A 870 28.74 -41.33 -26.27
N LEU A 871 27.53 -40.76 -26.33
CA LEU A 871 27.21 -39.61 -27.17
C LEU A 871 27.88 -38.31 -26.68
N THR A 872 28.00 -38.12 -25.37
CA THR A 872 28.75 -36.99 -24.79
C THR A 872 30.26 -37.10 -25.02
N LYS A 873 30.85 -38.29 -24.84
CA LYS A 873 32.26 -38.55 -25.22
C LYS A 873 32.49 -38.35 -26.73
N TYR A 874 31.51 -38.70 -27.55
CA TYR A 874 31.56 -38.51 -28.99
C TYR A 874 31.49 -37.03 -29.40
N GLU A 875 30.65 -36.20 -28.78
CA GLU A 875 30.64 -34.76 -29.07
C GLU A 875 31.98 -34.08 -28.70
N LEU A 876 32.60 -34.50 -27.60
CA LEU A 876 33.95 -34.06 -27.21
C LEU A 876 35.01 -34.46 -28.26
N LEU A 877 34.93 -35.68 -28.81
CA LEU A 877 35.79 -36.15 -29.91
C LEU A 877 35.54 -35.39 -31.22
N ARG A 878 34.26 -35.16 -31.56
CA ARG A 878 33.84 -34.38 -32.75
C ARG A 878 34.35 -32.93 -32.68
N GLN A 879 34.37 -32.31 -31.51
CA GLN A 879 34.94 -30.98 -31.31
C GLN A 879 36.46 -30.94 -31.51
N LYS A 880 37.20 -31.97 -31.07
CA LYS A 880 38.65 -32.09 -31.34
C LYS A 880 38.93 -32.16 -32.85
N VAL A 881 38.17 -32.97 -33.59
CA VAL A 881 38.35 -33.15 -35.05
C VAL A 881 37.94 -31.90 -35.85
N LEU A 882 36.84 -31.22 -35.46
CA LEU A 882 36.42 -29.98 -36.11
C LEU A 882 37.37 -28.80 -35.81
N GLY A 883 37.92 -28.73 -34.60
CA GLY A 883 38.91 -27.72 -34.21
C GLY A 883 40.22 -27.80 -35.00
N GLU A 884 40.64 -29.00 -35.41
CA GLU A 884 41.78 -29.19 -36.31
C GLU A 884 41.47 -28.79 -37.76
N THR A 885 40.24 -28.98 -38.24
CA THR A 885 39.83 -28.56 -39.59
C THR A 885 39.61 -27.05 -39.74
N VAL A 886 39.13 -26.35 -38.71
CA VAL A 886 38.94 -24.88 -38.74
C VAL A 886 40.28 -24.13 -38.73
N LYS A 887 41.34 -24.71 -38.14
CA LYS A 887 42.71 -24.18 -38.25
C LYS A 887 43.26 -24.24 -39.68
N VAL A 888 42.76 -25.15 -40.52
CA VAL A 888 43.11 -25.25 -41.94
C VAL A 888 42.29 -24.25 -42.77
N GLU A 889 40.99 -24.08 -42.50
CA GLU A 889 40.13 -23.11 -43.19
C GLU A 889 40.53 -21.64 -42.96
N LYS A 890 40.99 -21.28 -41.75
CA LYS A 890 41.54 -19.93 -41.49
C LYS A 890 42.88 -19.66 -42.17
N LYS A 891 43.62 -20.70 -42.58
CA LYS A 891 44.83 -20.56 -43.40
C LYS A 891 44.50 -20.38 -44.88
N THR A 892 43.40 -20.99 -45.37
CA THR A 892 42.93 -20.82 -46.76
C THR A 892 42.13 -19.53 -46.98
N SER A 893 41.35 -19.05 -46.01
CA SER A 893 40.59 -17.80 -46.15
C SER A 893 41.49 -16.56 -46.21
N ARG A 894 42.68 -16.60 -45.60
CA ARG A 894 43.70 -15.53 -45.74
C ARG A 894 44.35 -15.46 -47.13
N MET A 895 44.11 -16.43 -48.01
CA MET A 895 44.59 -16.40 -49.40
C MET A 895 43.51 -16.00 -50.42
N GLU A 896 42.21 -16.08 -50.07
CA GLU A 896 41.11 -15.80 -51.01
C GLU A 896 40.68 -14.32 -51.08
N ASP A 897 41.10 -13.47 -50.14
CA ASP A 897 40.81 -12.02 -50.17
C ASP A 897 41.71 -11.22 -51.13
N GLY A 898 42.59 -11.88 -51.89
CA GLY A 898 43.61 -11.21 -52.73
C GLY A 898 43.26 -11.02 -54.21
N GLN A 899 42.36 -11.81 -54.81
CA GLN A 899 42.11 -11.74 -56.26
C GLN A 899 40.68 -12.18 -56.61
N SER A 900 39.73 -11.26 -56.48
CA SER A 900 38.46 -11.30 -57.20
C SER A 900 38.47 -10.19 -58.23
N TYR A 901 38.67 -10.47 -59.52
CA TYR A 901 38.05 -9.74 -60.61
C TYR A 901 38.21 -10.55 -61.89
N VAL A 902 37.14 -10.55 -62.71
CA VAL A 902 37.06 -10.96 -64.11
C VAL A 902 36.48 -12.37 -64.38
N MET A 903 35.26 -12.31 -64.93
CA MET A 903 34.50 -13.27 -65.77
C MET A 903 33.36 -14.09 -65.14
N ARG A 904 32.19 -13.47 -65.30
CA ARG A 904 30.86 -14.03 -65.55
C ARG A 904 30.82 -15.05 -66.70
N ASP A 905 29.72 -15.81 -66.68
CA ASP A 905 28.97 -16.42 -67.79
C ASP A 905 29.33 -17.83 -68.30
N GLN A 906 28.25 -18.64 -68.38
CA GLN A 906 28.02 -19.90 -69.08
C GLN A 906 28.58 -21.21 -68.48
N PHE A 907 27.76 -21.93 -67.68
CA PHE A 907 27.10 -23.22 -68.04
C PHE A 907 26.23 -23.75 -66.90
#